data_AF-A0A1T4QAC0-F1
#
_entry.id   AF-A0A1T4QAC0-F1
#
_cell.length_a   1.000
_cell.length_b   1.000
_cell.length_c   1.000
_cell.angle_alpha   90.00
_cell.angle_beta   90.00
_cell.angle_gamma   90.00
#
_symmetry.space_group_name_H-M   'P 1'
#
loop_
_entity.id
_entity.type
_entity.pdbx_description
1 polymer ?
#
loop_
_entity_poly.entity_id
_entity_poly.type
_entity_poly.pdbx_seq_one_letter_code
_entity_poly.pdbx_strand_id
1 'polypeptide(L)'
;MPKIEVNENLFFNLLGKKYDFDTLEKKLTFAKAELDEKPDMSQPENERVIKIELNDTNRPDLWSTGGVTRQLRIHEGAKRSNYSSFLSKKDSVKDCADRVITVDPEMKNIRPYMVSFVISGKPIDDPMLKDIIQTQEKLCWNFGRKRRSISMGVYRMADIKWPCHYKAVDPDKTSFVPLQCEQPMTCRQILTEHPKGKDFGWIIKDLPKFPLLTDDTDEVLSMAPVINSATLGAVQVGDKDLMVELTGDNMENLMLSANIVACDFFDAGYEILPVKVVHPYETALGKEVVAPFYFQPSTKTTLAAINKKLGCDLTKDEVLDALARMDNDVSAKDFDASEKTASYLKANKNDVEFVLNPPPYRNDFLHEVDIIEDVMIGVGLDNFKPVRPSDFTVGQLSDVTLFSRKAKEIMVGLGYQEMIFNYLGSKRDYIDRMCVSSENVIEISNPMSENYQFVRPSIIASLLRAESQAGQAVFPHKIFEIGKVAFLDSSENTGTKTIQSLGFMTACNNANFNSLASEVSTLLYLLDHKYDVKEVEDPRFIPGRQAAIMLNGKQVGVFGEVHPQVLENWGIIVPCVAGEIDIEALMPKEKPHSKPAEKAKNESKPAGNISPAETDPAAYFNSHIELLVAKIEKVETNPQGDKLYVETMDDGSGTPRIIQSGLRPYLKEEELLGKHVIIAANLAPRKMKGVESRGMLLACDYTEDGKEKVELLTAPWASPGTVITLEGSEPGEKPAKIDIDKFCKVSYKIQNHSFVIAGKNALAAGKPVTTQKADNCDVE
;
A
#
# COMPACT_ATOMS: atom_id res chain seq x y z
N MET A 1 -15.00 8.71 3.88
CA MET A 1 -14.59 10.01 3.32
C MET A 1 -14.97 11.12 4.29
N PRO A 2 -14.16 12.19 4.44
CA PRO A 2 -14.52 13.35 5.24
C PRO A 2 -15.78 14.02 4.67
N LYS A 3 -16.73 14.36 5.53
CA LYS A 3 -17.93 15.14 5.16
C LYS A 3 -17.93 16.45 5.93
N ILE A 4 -18.31 17.54 5.28
CA ILE A 4 -18.48 18.84 5.91
C ILE A 4 -19.90 19.36 5.69
N GLU A 5 -20.44 20.00 6.70
CA GLU A 5 -21.72 20.68 6.68
C GLU A 5 -21.45 22.18 6.66
N VAL A 6 -21.86 22.86 5.60
CA VAL A 6 -21.57 24.28 5.40
C VAL A 6 -22.86 25.07 5.31
N ASN A 7 -22.91 26.24 5.95
CA ASN A 7 -24.06 27.14 5.85
C ASN A 7 -24.10 27.75 4.43
N GLU A 8 -25.26 27.69 3.75
CA GLU A 8 -25.40 28.15 2.35
C GLU A 8 -24.98 29.61 2.17
N ASN A 9 -25.50 30.50 3.02
CA ASN A 9 -25.21 31.93 2.94
C ASN A 9 -23.71 32.20 3.17
N LEU A 10 -23.10 31.60 4.20
CA LEU A 10 -21.66 31.72 4.44
C LEU A 10 -20.84 31.20 3.25
N PHE A 11 -21.18 30.00 2.74
CA PHE A 11 -20.47 29.36 1.64
C PHE A 11 -20.48 30.23 0.38
N PHE A 12 -21.65 30.74 -0.04
CA PHE A 12 -21.74 31.57 -1.23
C PHE A 12 -21.17 32.98 -1.04
N ASN A 13 -21.19 33.53 0.17
CA ASN A 13 -20.52 34.79 0.48
C ASN A 13 -19.00 34.67 0.36
N LEU A 14 -18.40 33.59 0.89
CA LEU A 14 -16.97 33.32 0.76
C LEU A 14 -16.57 32.98 -0.69
N LEU A 15 -17.45 32.31 -1.43
CA LEU A 15 -17.25 32.02 -2.85
C LEU A 15 -17.33 33.28 -3.72
N GLY A 16 -18.07 34.30 -3.28
CA GLY A 16 -18.29 35.56 -4.01
C GLY A 16 -19.28 35.45 -5.19
N LYS A 17 -19.86 34.26 -5.40
CA LYS A 17 -20.83 33.99 -6.46
C LYS A 17 -21.78 32.88 -6.04
N LYS A 18 -23.07 33.06 -6.33
CA LYS A 18 -24.10 32.05 -6.08
C LYS A 18 -24.30 31.16 -7.31
N TYR A 19 -24.46 29.86 -7.09
CA TYR A 19 -24.74 28.86 -8.12
C TYR A 19 -26.04 28.11 -7.79
N ASP A 20 -26.70 27.58 -8.81
CA ASP A 20 -27.67 26.50 -8.61
C ASP A 20 -26.94 25.20 -8.23
N PHE A 21 -27.64 24.25 -7.58
CA PHE A 21 -27.00 23.06 -7.03
C PHE A 21 -26.47 22.09 -8.08
N ASP A 22 -27.07 22.02 -9.27
CA ASP A 22 -26.56 21.15 -10.35
C ASP A 22 -25.27 21.73 -10.94
N THR A 23 -25.16 23.05 -11.05
CA THR A 23 -23.90 23.73 -11.41
C THR A 23 -22.86 23.59 -10.30
N LEU A 24 -23.25 23.75 -9.03
CA LEU A 24 -22.34 23.59 -7.89
C LEU A 24 -21.74 22.19 -7.85
N GLU A 25 -22.55 21.14 -8.04
CA GLU A 25 -22.12 19.75 -8.07
C GLU A 25 -20.99 19.52 -9.09
N LYS A 26 -21.12 20.07 -10.30
CA LYS A 26 -20.05 19.99 -11.31
C LYS A 26 -18.80 20.74 -10.88
N LYS A 27 -18.95 21.92 -10.26
CA LYS A 27 -17.80 22.73 -9.81
C LYS A 27 -17.06 22.08 -8.64
N LEU A 28 -17.76 21.38 -7.75
CA LEU A 28 -17.16 20.69 -6.59
C LEU A 28 -16.12 19.65 -7.02
N THR A 29 -16.20 19.10 -8.23
CA THR A 29 -15.18 18.19 -8.77
C THR A 29 -13.77 18.79 -8.81
N PHE A 30 -13.64 20.11 -8.98
CA PHE A 30 -12.34 20.83 -8.94
C PHE A 30 -11.75 20.92 -7.52
N ALA A 31 -12.57 20.68 -6.50
CA ALA A 31 -12.17 20.58 -5.11
C ALA A 31 -12.22 19.13 -4.60
N LYS A 32 -12.13 18.14 -5.50
CA LYS A 32 -12.26 16.70 -5.18
C LYS A 32 -13.48 16.44 -4.28
N ALA A 33 -14.60 17.10 -4.55
CA ALA A 33 -15.77 17.11 -3.70
C ALA A 33 -17.04 16.81 -4.49
N GLU A 34 -18.07 16.36 -3.79
CA GLU A 34 -19.41 16.13 -4.34
C GLU A 34 -20.48 16.53 -3.31
N LEU A 35 -21.71 16.76 -3.78
CA LEU A 35 -22.84 16.94 -2.88
C LEU A 35 -23.24 15.57 -2.32
N ASP A 36 -23.26 15.45 -0.99
CA ASP A 36 -23.71 14.22 -0.32
C ASP A 36 -25.22 14.00 -0.54
N GLU A 37 -25.98 15.10 -0.50
CA GLU A 37 -27.40 15.13 -0.82
C GLU A 37 -27.81 16.52 -1.34
N LYS A 38 -28.95 16.59 -2.04
CA LYS A 38 -29.51 17.90 -2.44
C LYS A 38 -29.99 18.65 -1.19
N PRO A 39 -29.63 19.94 -1.04
CA PRO A 39 -30.05 20.72 0.13
C PRO A 39 -31.57 20.83 0.28
N ASP A 40 -32.04 20.90 1.52
CA ASP A 40 -33.45 21.04 1.85
C ASP A 40 -33.95 22.45 1.52
N MET A 41 -34.64 22.56 0.38
CA MET A 41 -35.18 23.82 -0.12
C MET A 41 -36.33 24.38 0.73
N SER A 42 -36.88 23.61 1.67
CA SER A 42 -37.91 24.11 2.59
C SER A 42 -37.34 25.03 3.68
N GLN A 43 -36.04 24.93 3.96
CA GLN A 43 -35.35 25.78 4.93
C GLN A 43 -34.98 27.14 4.33
N PRO A 44 -35.02 28.21 5.13
CA PRO A 44 -34.60 29.53 4.68
C PRO A 44 -33.08 29.54 4.46
N GLU A 45 -32.62 30.34 3.50
CA GLU A 45 -31.22 30.34 3.02
C GLU A 45 -30.17 30.62 4.12
N ASN A 46 -30.52 31.44 5.10
CA ASN A 46 -29.65 31.73 6.24
C ASN A 46 -29.44 30.53 7.18
N GLU A 47 -30.32 29.53 7.14
CA GLU A 47 -30.26 28.32 7.98
C GLU A 47 -29.95 27.06 7.17
N ARG A 48 -30.12 27.11 5.83
CA ARG A 48 -29.90 25.95 4.96
C ARG A 48 -28.45 25.47 5.02
N VAL A 49 -28.31 24.16 5.17
CA VAL A 49 -27.02 23.46 5.20
C VAL A 49 -26.79 22.76 3.86
N ILE A 50 -25.59 22.93 3.31
CA ILE A 50 -25.08 22.16 2.17
C ILE A 50 -24.15 21.09 2.74
N LYS A 51 -24.40 19.83 2.42
CA LYS A 51 -23.55 18.71 2.82
C LYS A 51 -22.63 18.33 1.68
N ILE A 52 -21.33 18.42 1.93
CA ILE A 52 -20.29 18.16 0.94
C ILE A 52 -19.47 16.96 1.41
N GLU A 53 -19.37 15.94 0.56
CA GLU A 53 -18.46 14.80 0.74
C GLU A 53 -17.16 15.06 -0.02
N LEU A 54 -16.03 14.81 0.63
CA LEU A 54 -14.71 15.05 0.06
C LEU A 54 -14.08 13.72 -0.34
N ASN A 55 -13.84 13.57 -1.64
CA ASN A 55 -13.36 12.34 -2.28
C ASN A 55 -11.87 12.07 -2.07
N ASP A 56 -11.20 12.86 -1.23
CA ASP A 56 -9.78 12.72 -0.90
C ASP A 56 -9.51 12.96 0.60
N THR A 57 -8.55 12.21 1.14
CA THR A 57 -8.04 12.37 2.49
C THR A 57 -6.68 13.08 2.55
N ASN A 58 -6.05 13.35 1.41
CA ASN A 58 -4.71 13.95 1.34
C ASN A 58 -4.72 15.49 1.35
N ARG A 59 -5.90 16.10 1.17
CA ARG A 59 -6.13 17.55 1.13
C ARG A 59 -6.91 18.04 2.35
N PRO A 60 -6.31 18.07 3.56
CA PRO A 60 -6.99 18.53 4.77
C PRO A 60 -7.38 20.01 4.70
N ASP A 61 -6.78 20.80 3.80
CA ASP A 61 -7.16 22.17 3.52
C ASP A 61 -8.55 22.32 2.93
N LEU A 62 -9.13 21.25 2.36
CA LEU A 62 -10.48 21.25 1.81
C LEU A 62 -11.54 20.87 2.86
N TRP A 63 -11.16 20.50 4.07
CA TRP A 63 -12.08 20.01 5.11
C TRP A 63 -12.75 21.14 5.91
N SER A 64 -12.84 22.33 5.30
CA SER A 64 -13.46 23.54 5.85
C SER A 64 -14.25 24.28 4.77
N THR A 65 -15.19 25.13 5.17
CA THR A 65 -15.92 26.00 4.23
C THR A 65 -14.95 26.93 3.48
N GLY A 66 -13.99 27.52 4.21
CA GLY A 66 -12.96 28.40 3.63
C GLY A 66 -12.09 27.71 2.58
N GLY A 67 -11.70 26.47 2.85
CA GLY A 67 -10.93 25.62 1.95
C GLY A 67 -11.58 25.36 0.60
N VAL A 68 -12.81 24.83 0.62
CA VAL A 68 -13.56 24.51 -0.60
C VAL A 68 -13.84 25.79 -1.39
N THR A 69 -14.34 26.84 -0.73
CA THR A 69 -14.66 28.10 -1.42
C THR A 69 -13.42 28.77 -2.00
N ARG A 70 -12.27 28.70 -1.33
CA ARG A 70 -10.96 29.13 -1.85
C ARG A 70 -10.57 28.37 -3.11
N GLN A 71 -10.65 27.04 -3.10
CA GLN A 71 -10.31 26.25 -4.28
C GLN A 71 -11.22 26.57 -5.48
N LEU A 72 -12.54 26.67 -5.25
CA LEU A 72 -13.52 26.97 -6.30
C LEU A 72 -13.35 28.38 -6.88
N ARG A 73 -13.16 29.41 -6.04
CA ARG A 73 -12.99 30.79 -6.54
C ARG A 73 -11.71 30.92 -7.37
N ILE A 74 -10.61 30.30 -6.93
CA ILE A 74 -9.32 30.38 -7.63
C ILE A 74 -9.38 29.63 -8.96
N HIS A 75 -10.05 28.49 -8.99
CA HIS A 75 -10.25 27.73 -10.22
C HIS A 75 -11.04 28.54 -11.27
N GLU A 76 -11.99 29.38 -10.84
CA GLU A 76 -12.73 30.30 -11.72
C GLU A 76 -11.94 31.57 -12.10
N GLY A 77 -10.68 31.70 -11.67
CA GLY A 77 -9.80 32.82 -12.00
C GLY A 77 -9.89 34.00 -11.03
N ALA A 78 -10.40 33.81 -9.81
CA ALA A 78 -10.35 34.84 -8.77
C ALA A 78 -8.91 35.20 -8.39
N LYS A 79 -8.72 36.45 -7.92
CA LYS A 79 -7.42 36.92 -7.44
C LYS A 79 -7.01 36.13 -6.19
N ARG A 80 -5.76 35.67 -6.18
CA ARG A 80 -5.16 34.98 -5.04
C ARG A 80 -5.02 35.89 -3.82
N SER A 81 -5.26 35.31 -2.65
CA SER A 81 -4.98 35.96 -1.37
C SER A 81 -3.47 36.06 -1.15
N ASN A 82 -3.01 37.18 -0.59
CA ASN A 82 -1.60 37.36 -0.26
C ASN A 82 -1.40 37.19 1.26
N TYR A 83 -0.90 36.03 1.67
CA TYR A 83 -0.68 35.69 3.08
C TYR A 83 0.61 36.26 3.68
N SER A 84 1.39 37.06 2.92
CA SER A 84 2.68 37.60 3.38
C SER A 84 2.58 38.57 4.56
N SER A 85 1.39 39.06 4.92
CA SER A 85 1.18 39.92 6.08
C SER A 85 1.46 39.19 7.40
N PHE A 86 1.11 37.90 7.51
CA PHE A 86 1.20 37.14 8.75
C PHE A 86 2.08 35.89 8.66
N LEU A 87 2.36 35.39 7.45
CA LEU A 87 3.10 34.15 7.27
C LEU A 87 4.60 34.37 7.45
N SER A 88 5.17 33.76 8.49
CA SER A 88 6.62 33.76 8.74
C SER A 88 7.35 32.80 7.81
N LYS A 89 8.63 33.06 7.56
CA LYS A 89 9.56 32.19 6.83
C LYS A 89 10.90 32.16 7.56
N LYS A 90 11.75 31.19 7.24
CA LYS A 90 13.09 31.03 7.85
C LYS A 90 13.92 32.32 7.87
N ASP A 91 13.87 33.10 6.78
CA ASP A 91 14.63 34.35 6.63
C ASP A 91 13.78 35.62 6.87
N SER A 92 12.50 35.46 7.22
CA SER A 92 11.57 36.59 7.42
C SER A 92 10.52 36.22 8.46
N VAL A 93 10.87 36.45 9.72
CA VAL A 93 9.99 36.24 10.88
C VAL A 93 9.07 37.44 11.05
N LYS A 94 7.78 37.21 11.26
CA LYS A 94 6.79 38.28 11.47
C LYS A 94 6.76 38.76 12.91
N ASP A 95 6.30 40.00 13.10
CA ASP A 95 6.17 40.59 14.43
C ASP A 95 5.10 39.86 15.24
N CYS A 96 5.45 39.47 16.46
CA CYS A 96 4.58 38.78 17.42
C CYS A 96 4.22 39.66 18.64
N ALA A 97 4.73 40.89 18.72
CA ALA A 97 4.57 41.78 19.86
C ALA A 97 4.90 41.06 21.20
N ASP A 98 3.99 41.12 22.16
CA ASP A 98 4.07 40.48 23.48
C ASP A 98 3.52 39.03 23.50
N ARG A 99 3.00 38.52 22.37
CA ARG A 99 2.39 37.19 22.29
C ARG A 99 3.43 36.09 22.23
N VAL A 100 3.83 35.61 23.41
CA VAL A 100 4.85 34.57 23.58
C VAL A 100 4.32 33.41 24.40
N ILE A 101 4.55 32.18 23.93
CA ILE A 101 4.29 30.94 24.67
C ILE A 101 5.63 30.26 24.95
N THR A 102 5.85 29.83 26.19
CA THR A 102 7.03 29.06 26.60
C THR A 102 6.66 27.61 26.87
N VAL A 103 7.47 26.67 26.37
CA VAL A 103 7.25 25.24 26.55
C VAL A 103 8.19 24.68 27.61
N ASP A 104 7.65 23.88 28.52
CA ASP A 104 8.41 23.20 29.57
C ASP A 104 9.31 22.08 28.97
N PRO A 105 10.60 21.96 29.38
CA PRO A 105 11.49 20.90 28.92
C PRO A 105 10.93 19.48 29.03
N GLU A 106 10.10 19.20 30.02
CA GLU A 106 9.52 17.87 30.23
C GLU A 106 8.51 17.48 29.13
N MET A 107 7.95 18.46 28.42
CA MET A 107 6.96 18.24 27.36
C MET A 107 7.53 17.43 26.19
N LYS A 108 8.85 17.41 26.04
CA LYS A 108 9.56 16.62 25.01
C LYS A 108 9.12 15.15 24.98
N ASN A 109 8.86 14.57 26.15
CA ASN A 109 8.51 13.15 26.30
C ASN A 109 7.00 12.91 26.52
N ILE A 110 6.19 13.97 26.56
CA ILE A 110 4.75 13.92 26.85
C ILE A 110 3.98 14.28 25.59
N ARG A 111 4.12 15.53 25.12
CA ARG A 111 3.47 16.08 23.93
C ARG A 111 4.33 17.25 23.43
N PRO A 112 5.33 16.96 22.57
CA PRO A 112 6.49 17.84 22.38
C PRO A 112 6.23 19.13 21.61
N TYR A 113 5.18 19.24 20.81
CA TYR A 113 5.05 20.37 19.90
C TYR A 113 3.79 21.17 20.15
N MET A 114 3.92 22.48 19.98
CA MET A 114 2.87 23.46 20.11
C MET A 114 3.12 24.60 19.12
N VAL A 115 2.05 25.07 18.49
CA VAL A 115 2.02 26.28 17.65
C VAL A 115 0.76 27.07 18.00
N SER A 116 0.76 28.37 17.77
CA SER A 116 -0.42 29.21 18.02
C SER A 116 -0.41 30.44 17.12
N PHE A 117 -1.57 31.04 16.90
CA PHE A 117 -1.76 32.34 16.26
C PHE A 117 -3.05 32.98 16.80
N VAL A 118 -3.29 34.25 16.49
CA VAL A 118 -4.54 34.93 16.85
C VAL A 118 -5.29 35.35 15.59
N ILE A 119 -6.60 35.11 15.60
CA ILE A 119 -7.57 35.63 14.62
C ILE A 119 -8.13 36.94 15.19
N SER A 120 -7.88 38.06 14.54
CA SER A 120 -8.24 39.41 15.00
C SER A 120 -9.21 40.10 14.02
N GLY A 121 -9.92 41.12 14.52
CA GLY A 121 -10.71 42.03 13.68
C GLY A 121 -12.20 42.08 14.03
N LYS A 122 -13.06 41.62 13.12
CA LYS A 122 -14.52 41.65 13.34
C LYS A 122 -14.94 40.59 14.39
N PRO A 123 -16.05 40.79 15.13
CA PRO A 123 -16.60 39.75 15.99
C PRO A 123 -16.93 38.48 15.21
N ILE A 124 -16.72 37.31 15.83
CA ILE A 124 -17.12 36.04 15.23
C ILE A 124 -18.66 35.91 15.23
N ASP A 125 -19.23 35.58 14.09
CA ASP A 125 -20.68 35.31 13.95
C ASP A 125 -20.99 33.81 14.13
N ASP A 126 -22.28 33.48 14.25
CA ASP A 126 -22.73 32.11 14.47
C ASP A 126 -22.29 31.13 13.35
N PRO A 127 -22.41 31.47 12.04
CA PRO A 127 -21.91 30.60 10.98
C PRO A 127 -20.39 30.34 11.04
N MET A 128 -19.57 31.37 11.26
CA MET A 128 -18.11 31.18 11.38
C MET A 128 -17.71 30.41 12.64
N LEU A 129 -18.41 30.61 13.76
CA LEU A 129 -18.17 29.85 14.98
C LEU A 129 -18.47 28.36 14.78
N LYS A 130 -19.57 28.02 14.09
CA LYS A 130 -19.87 26.64 13.72
C LYS A 130 -18.84 26.06 12.76
N ASP A 131 -18.36 26.84 11.79
CA ASP A 131 -17.35 26.40 10.82
C ASP A 131 -15.99 26.10 11.45
N ILE A 132 -15.50 26.93 12.38
CA ILE A 132 -14.23 26.65 13.07
C ILE A 132 -14.35 25.45 14.02
N ILE A 133 -15.48 25.26 14.69
CA ILE A 133 -15.73 24.07 15.53
C ILE A 133 -15.74 22.81 14.65
N GLN A 134 -16.42 22.85 13.51
CA GLN A 134 -16.38 21.73 12.56
C GLN A 134 -14.95 21.48 12.06
N THR A 135 -14.25 22.52 11.63
CA THR A 135 -12.87 22.41 11.12
C THR A 135 -11.94 21.82 12.19
N GLN A 136 -12.08 22.26 13.45
CA GLN A 136 -11.41 21.68 14.61
C GLN A 136 -11.68 20.17 14.70
N GLU A 137 -12.95 19.77 14.64
CA GLU A 137 -13.34 18.37 14.70
C GLU A 137 -12.78 17.55 13.54
N LYS A 138 -12.85 18.03 12.29
CA LYS A 138 -12.34 17.30 11.12
C LYS A 138 -10.82 17.17 11.16
N LEU A 139 -10.10 18.26 11.43
CA LEU A 139 -8.64 18.24 11.53
C LEU A 139 -8.17 17.37 12.70
N CYS A 140 -8.78 17.49 13.88
CA CYS A 140 -8.37 16.71 15.05
C CYS A 140 -8.78 15.23 14.97
N TRP A 141 -9.95 14.92 14.41
CA TRP A 141 -10.47 13.56 14.37
C TRP A 141 -9.84 12.74 13.24
N ASN A 142 -9.83 13.28 12.02
CA ASN A 142 -9.34 12.57 10.85
C ASN A 142 -7.82 12.71 10.72
N PHE A 143 -7.31 13.93 10.52
CA PHE A 143 -5.86 14.18 10.31
C PHE A 143 -5.07 13.94 11.61
N GLY A 144 -5.64 14.38 12.74
CA GLY A 144 -5.12 14.22 14.09
C GLY A 144 -5.31 12.84 14.72
N ARG A 145 -5.90 11.87 14.00
CA ARG A 145 -6.17 10.49 14.45
C ARG A 145 -6.85 10.44 15.83
N LYS A 146 -8.03 11.03 15.93
CA LYS A 146 -8.80 11.20 17.18
C LYS A 146 -7.99 11.94 18.26
N ARG A 147 -7.44 13.09 17.89
CA ARG A 147 -6.62 13.99 18.71
C ARG A 147 -5.24 13.49 19.14
N ARG A 148 -4.89 12.24 18.81
CA ARG A 148 -3.61 11.63 19.15
C ARG A 148 -2.45 12.49 18.66
N SER A 149 -2.41 12.84 17.38
CA SER A 149 -1.32 13.62 16.78
C SER A 149 -1.57 15.13 16.78
N ILE A 150 -2.83 15.59 16.72
CA ILE A 150 -3.18 17.02 16.64
C ILE A 150 -4.39 17.30 17.53
N SER A 151 -4.26 18.25 18.44
CA SER A 151 -5.37 18.82 19.18
C SER A 151 -5.34 20.31 19.01
N MET A 152 -6.49 20.88 18.67
CA MET A 152 -6.68 22.31 18.47
C MET A 152 -7.67 22.83 19.51
N GLY A 153 -7.46 24.05 20.00
CA GLY A 153 -8.41 24.79 20.79
C GLY A 153 -8.55 26.22 20.27
N VAL A 154 -9.49 26.94 20.88
CA VAL A 154 -9.81 28.32 20.54
C VAL A 154 -10.18 29.03 21.83
N TYR A 155 -9.60 30.21 22.08
CA TYR A 155 -9.78 30.99 23.30
C TYR A 155 -10.00 32.46 22.99
N ARG A 156 -10.67 33.17 23.90
CA ARG A 156 -10.81 34.63 23.81
C ARG A 156 -9.50 35.29 24.24
N MET A 157 -8.89 36.07 23.35
CA MET A 157 -7.61 36.72 23.62
C MET A 157 -7.71 37.75 24.76
N ALA A 158 -8.86 38.44 24.89
CA ALA A 158 -9.06 39.49 25.90
C ALA A 158 -8.86 38.99 27.35
N ASP A 159 -9.10 37.71 27.59
CA ASP A 159 -9.00 37.11 28.92
C ASP A 159 -7.60 36.56 29.23
N ILE A 160 -6.71 36.49 28.23
CA ILE A 160 -5.37 35.89 28.35
C ILE A 160 -4.34 36.92 28.81
N LYS A 161 -3.54 36.59 29.82
CA LYS A 161 -2.34 37.35 30.22
C LYS A 161 -1.07 36.70 29.66
N TRP A 162 -0.36 37.45 28.82
CA TRP A 162 0.91 36.99 28.22
C TRP A 162 2.11 37.24 29.16
N PRO A 163 3.16 36.39 29.12
CA PRO A 163 3.32 35.19 28.28
C PRO A 163 2.48 33.99 28.77
N CYS A 164 2.14 33.09 27.86
CA CYS A 164 1.52 31.81 28.23
C CYS A 164 2.58 30.72 28.44
N HIS A 165 2.19 29.65 29.14
CA HIS A 165 3.08 28.56 29.52
C HIS A 165 2.46 27.18 29.25
N TYR A 166 3.16 26.37 28.46
CA TYR A 166 2.78 24.97 28.20
C TYR A 166 3.61 24.04 29.08
N LYS A 167 3.01 23.62 30.21
CA LYS A 167 3.68 22.98 31.36
C LYS A 167 3.36 21.49 31.46
N ALA A 168 4.29 20.72 32.03
CA ALA A 168 4.05 19.34 32.46
C ALA A 168 3.66 19.33 33.95
N VAL A 169 2.41 18.99 34.26
CA VAL A 169 1.87 19.09 35.63
C VAL A 169 1.62 17.72 36.28
N ASP A 170 1.64 17.71 37.61
CA ASP A 170 1.22 16.55 38.42
C ASP A 170 -0.32 16.44 38.37
N PRO A 171 -0.87 15.40 37.71
CA PRO A 171 -2.30 15.33 37.45
C PRO A 171 -3.15 15.06 38.69
N ASP A 172 -2.53 14.67 39.80
CA ASP A 172 -3.20 14.38 41.06
C ASP A 172 -3.19 15.61 42.00
N LYS A 173 -2.36 16.62 41.71
CA LYS A 173 -2.29 17.90 42.47
C LYS A 173 -2.90 19.08 41.74
N THR A 174 -2.90 19.06 40.41
CA THR A 174 -3.41 20.18 39.61
C THR A 174 -4.89 19.99 39.31
N SER A 175 -5.68 21.03 39.58
CA SER A 175 -7.13 21.04 39.37
C SER A 175 -7.58 22.35 38.70
N PHE A 176 -8.59 22.26 37.84
CA PHE A 176 -9.27 23.40 37.25
C PHE A 176 -10.74 23.07 37.00
N VAL A 177 -11.54 24.05 36.62
CA VAL A 177 -12.95 23.84 36.25
C VAL A 177 -13.01 23.51 34.75
N PRO A 178 -13.25 22.24 34.34
CA PRO A 178 -13.36 21.91 32.93
C PRO A 178 -14.64 22.48 32.31
N LEU A 179 -14.61 22.72 31.00
CA LEU A 179 -15.78 23.20 30.25
C LEU A 179 -17.02 22.33 30.54
N GLN A 180 -18.19 22.95 30.70
CA GLN A 180 -19.46 22.29 31.07
C GLN A 180 -19.51 21.72 32.50
N CYS A 181 -18.58 22.08 33.38
CA CYS A 181 -18.64 21.79 34.81
C CYS A 181 -18.65 23.08 35.64
N GLU A 182 -19.17 23.00 36.87
CA GLU A 182 -19.23 24.13 37.81
C GLU A 182 -18.20 24.04 38.93
N GLN A 183 -17.64 22.85 39.18
CA GLN A 183 -16.71 22.59 40.27
C GLN A 183 -15.33 22.18 39.75
N PRO A 184 -14.24 22.53 40.46
CA PRO A 184 -12.91 22.14 40.07
C PRO A 184 -12.72 20.62 40.21
N MET A 185 -12.00 20.04 39.25
CA MET A 185 -11.65 18.62 39.23
C MET A 185 -10.14 18.50 39.04
N THR A 186 -9.51 17.52 39.69
CA THR A 186 -8.11 17.20 39.38
C THR A 186 -7.99 16.70 37.94
N CYS A 187 -6.85 16.92 37.31
CA CYS A 187 -6.58 16.44 35.96
C CYS A 187 -6.82 14.92 35.82
N ARG A 188 -6.52 14.13 36.87
CA ARG A 188 -6.83 12.70 36.92
C ARG A 188 -8.32 12.40 36.95
N GLN A 189 -9.08 13.10 37.80
CA GLN A 189 -10.54 12.93 37.90
C GLN A 189 -11.24 13.28 36.58
N ILE A 190 -10.75 14.29 35.85
CA ILE A 190 -11.29 14.65 34.54
C ILE A 190 -11.29 13.43 33.61
N LEU A 191 -10.24 12.60 33.61
CA LEU A 191 -10.17 11.42 32.72
C LEU A 191 -11.23 10.36 33.03
N THR A 192 -11.61 10.22 34.30
CA THR A 192 -12.54 9.16 34.75
C THR A 192 -13.99 9.63 34.77
N GLU A 193 -14.23 10.89 35.10
CA GLU A 193 -15.57 11.42 35.40
C GLU A 193 -16.14 12.27 34.25
N HIS A 194 -15.31 13.09 33.59
CA HIS A 194 -15.77 13.99 32.53
C HIS A 194 -16.04 13.25 31.21
N PRO A 195 -17.12 13.54 30.47
CA PRO A 195 -17.42 12.89 29.18
C PRO A 195 -16.23 12.94 28.20
N LYS A 196 -15.63 14.12 28.00
CA LYS A 196 -14.45 14.26 27.13
C LYS A 196 -13.20 13.55 27.67
N GLY A 197 -13.11 13.35 28.99
CA GLY A 197 -12.06 12.54 29.60
C GLY A 197 -12.22 11.06 29.25
N LYS A 198 -13.44 10.54 29.20
CA LYS A 198 -13.72 9.17 28.75
C LYS A 198 -13.44 8.99 27.25
N ASP A 199 -13.74 10.01 26.43
CA ASP A 199 -13.52 9.95 24.99
C ASP A 199 -12.04 10.00 24.59
N PHE A 200 -11.24 10.87 25.22
CA PHE A 200 -9.87 11.19 24.78
C PHE A 200 -8.79 10.96 25.85
N GLY A 201 -9.17 10.63 27.09
CA GLY A 201 -8.21 10.44 28.18
C GLY A 201 -7.24 9.29 27.97
N TRP A 202 -7.60 8.31 27.14
CA TRP A 202 -6.71 7.21 26.74
C TRP A 202 -5.41 7.67 26.08
N ILE A 203 -5.34 8.91 25.56
CA ILE A 203 -4.14 9.46 24.94
C ILE A 203 -3.05 9.76 25.97
N ILE A 204 -3.43 10.22 27.17
CA ILE A 204 -2.49 10.69 28.21
C ILE A 204 -2.59 9.92 29.53
N LYS A 205 -3.57 9.03 29.72
CA LYS A 205 -3.86 8.35 31.00
C LYS A 205 -2.66 7.63 31.61
N ASP A 206 -1.78 7.08 30.77
CA ASP A 206 -0.64 6.26 31.20
C ASP A 206 0.64 7.11 31.40
N LEU A 207 0.56 8.43 31.21
CA LEU A 207 1.68 9.34 31.38
C LEU A 207 1.81 9.78 32.85
N PRO A 208 3.05 9.97 33.36
CA PRO A 208 3.29 10.38 34.74
C PRO A 208 2.89 11.83 35.02
N LYS A 209 2.98 12.70 34.00
CA LYS A 209 2.59 14.11 34.05
C LYS A 209 1.70 14.43 32.86
N PHE A 210 0.78 15.38 33.05
CA PHE A 210 -0.15 15.79 32.01
C PHE A 210 0.23 17.15 31.43
N PRO A 211 -0.02 17.37 30.13
CA PRO A 211 0.22 18.66 29.51
C PRO A 211 -0.89 19.66 29.88
N LEU A 212 -0.50 20.87 30.29
CA LEU A 212 -1.41 21.93 30.70
C LEU A 212 -0.97 23.26 30.08
N LEU A 213 -1.91 24.02 29.55
CA LEU A 213 -1.68 25.39 29.07
C LEU A 213 -2.24 26.38 30.08
N THR A 214 -1.40 27.32 30.55
CA THR A 214 -1.78 28.40 31.46
C THR A 214 -1.34 29.75 30.95
N ASP A 215 -1.94 30.82 31.45
CA ASP A 215 -1.48 32.19 31.23
C ASP A 215 -0.42 32.61 32.28
N ASP A 216 0.03 33.87 32.26
CA ASP A 216 1.03 34.41 33.19
C ASP A 216 0.53 34.53 34.64
N THR A 217 -0.78 34.40 34.87
CA THR A 217 -1.40 34.39 36.21
C THR A 217 -1.66 32.98 36.75
N ASP A 218 -1.14 31.96 36.07
CA ASP A 218 -1.40 30.53 36.33
C ASP A 218 -2.87 30.09 36.15
N GLU A 219 -3.70 30.90 35.49
CA GLU A 219 -5.06 30.51 35.13
C GLU A 219 -5.04 29.50 33.98
N VAL A 220 -5.83 28.43 34.09
CA VAL A 220 -5.78 27.30 33.13
C VAL A 220 -6.62 27.61 31.89
N LEU A 221 -5.99 27.47 30.71
CA LEU A 221 -6.67 27.53 29.42
C LEU A 221 -7.18 26.14 29.02
N SER A 222 -6.32 25.13 29.05
CA SER A 222 -6.69 23.76 28.68
C SER A 222 -5.74 22.69 29.21
N MET A 223 -6.29 21.47 29.25
CA MET A 223 -5.55 20.22 29.39
C MET A 223 -5.61 19.48 28.06
N ALA A 224 -4.71 19.85 27.14
CA ALA A 224 -4.62 19.21 25.84
C ALA A 224 -4.27 17.71 25.97
N PRO A 225 -4.70 16.81 25.08
CA PRO A 225 -5.68 16.97 24.01
C PRO A 225 -7.15 16.79 24.48
N VAL A 226 -7.41 16.82 25.79
CA VAL A 226 -8.65 16.31 26.38
C VAL A 226 -9.75 17.38 26.41
N ILE A 227 -9.52 18.48 27.13
CA ILE A 227 -10.58 19.47 27.43
C ILE A 227 -10.03 20.87 27.71
N ASN A 228 -10.83 21.88 27.40
CA ASN A 228 -10.57 23.29 27.73
C ASN A 228 -11.15 23.64 29.11
N SER A 229 -10.67 24.72 29.71
CA SER A 229 -11.24 25.29 30.94
C SER A 229 -12.59 25.98 30.66
N ALA A 230 -13.48 25.98 31.64
CA ALA A 230 -14.72 26.74 31.60
C ALA A 230 -14.51 28.26 31.71
N THR A 231 -13.41 28.70 32.34
CA THR A 231 -13.13 30.12 32.60
C THR A 231 -12.67 30.83 31.33
N LEU A 232 -11.56 30.36 30.75
CA LEU A 232 -10.90 30.97 29.59
C LEU A 232 -11.25 30.30 28.24
N GLY A 233 -11.90 29.13 28.25
CA GLY A 233 -12.04 28.26 27.08
C GLY A 233 -13.38 28.27 26.34
N ALA A 234 -14.34 29.10 26.75
CA ALA A 234 -15.68 29.15 26.13
C ALA A 234 -15.81 30.34 25.16
N VAL A 235 -15.66 30.08 23.86
CA VAL A 235 -15.90 31.07 22.80
C VAL A 235 -17.40 31.17 22.49
N GLN A 236 -17.89 32.39 22.31
CA GLN A 236 -19.28 32.72 22.03
C GLN A 236 -19.40 33.66 20.83
N VAL A 237 -20.60 33.69 20.23
CA VAL A 237 -20.93 34.62 19.15
C VAL A 237 -20.78 36.05 19.67
N GLY A 238 -20.07 36.90 18.91
CA GLY A 238 -19.78 38.28 19.28
C GLY A 238 -18.41 38.49 19.93
N ASP A 239 -17.69 37.42 20.28
CA ASP A 239 -16.31 37.54 20.75
C ASP A 239 -15.39 38.09 19.66
N LYS A 240 -14.40 38.88 20.07
CA LYS A 240 -13.33 39.39 19.23
C LYS A 240 -12.01 38.78 19.66
N ASP A 241 -11.08 38.75 18.72
CA ASP A 241 -9.69 38.35 18.93
C ASP A 241 -9.58 36.96 19.56
N LEU A 242 -9.45 35.93 18.73
CA LEU A 242 -9.46 34.53 19.14
C LEU A 242 -8.06 33.94 19.03
N MET A 243 -7.48 33.47 20.13
CA MET A 243 -6.25 32.69 20.10
C MET A 243 -6.58 31.25 19.70
N VAL A 244 -5.92 30.76 18.65
CA VAL A 244 -5.95 29.36 18.24
C VAL A 244 -4.63 28.73 18.59
N GLU A 245 -4.66 27.61 19.30
CA GLU A 245 -3.49 26.81 19.64
C GLU A 245 -3.64 25.40 19.08
N LEU A 246 -2.51 24.81 18.69
CA LEU A 246 -2.44 23.44 18.25
C LEU A 246 -1.29 22.73 18.96
N THR A 247 -1.56 21.57 19.55
CA THR A 247 -0.57 20.74 20.25
C THR A 247 -0.53 19.34 19.65
N GLY A 248 0.64 18.68 19.69
CA GLY A 248 0.81 17.41 18.98
C GLY A 248 2.17 16.74 19.16
N ASP A 249 2.33 15.65 18.39
CA ASP A 249 3.55 14.84 18.31
C ASP A 249 4.34 15.04 17.01
N ASN A 250 3.81 15.82 16.06
CA ASN A 250 4.45 16.14 14.79
C ASN A 250 4.35 17.64 14.46
N MET A 251 5.50 18.33 14.38
CA MET A 251 5.57 19.78 14.16
C MET A 251 5.00 20.23 12.80
N GLU A 252 5.30 19.51 11.72
CA GLU A 252 4.87 19.86 10.37
C GLU A 252 3.34 19.75 10.22
N ASN A 253 2.74 18.70 10.77
CA ASN A 253 1.28 18.51 10.75
C ASN A 253 0.54 19.59 11.56
N LEU A 254 1.13 20.02 12.69
CA LEU A 254 0.59 21.14 13.47
C LEU A 254 0.70 22.45 12.71
N MET A 255 1.86 22.72 12.09
CA MET A 255 2.06 23.94 11.31
C MET A 255 1.13 23.98 10.10
N LEU A 256 0.95 22.85 9.40
CA LEU A 256 0.00 22.74 8.29
C LEU A 256 -1.43 23.06 8.75
N SER A 257 -1.86 22.46 9.86
CA SER A 257 -3.20 22.71 10.43
C SER A 257 -3.37 24.16 10.87
N ALA A 258 -2.34 24.77 11.45
CA ALA A 258 -2.33 26.19 11.80
C ALA A 258 -2.44 27.08 10.56
N ASN A 259 -1.69 26.77 9.50
CA ASN A 259 -1.73 27.51 8.24
C ASN A 259 -3.09 27.38 7.55
N ILE A 260 -3.74 26.20 7.57
CA ILE A 260 -5.08 25.99 7.02
C ILE A 260 -6.07 26.94 7.69
N VAL A 261 -6.18 26.88 9.03
CA VAL A 261 -7.15 27.70 9.77
C VAL A 261 -6.82 29.19 9.63
N ALA A 262 -5.54 29.58 9.67
CA ALA A 262 -5.13 30.98 9.47
C ALA A 262 -5.51 31.50 8.08
N CYS A 263 -5.27 30.73 7.01
CA CYS A 263 -5.63 31.12 5.65
C CYS A 263 -7.15 31.19 5.45
N ASP A 264 -7.92 30.27 6.03
CA ASP A 264 -9.39 30.28 5.96
C ASP A 264 -9.98 31.53 6.61
N PHE A 265 -9.50 31.91 7.79
CA PHE A 265 -9.96 33.12 8.48
C PHE A 265 -9.50 34.40 7.78
N PHE A 266 -8.26 34.42 7.26
CA PHE A 266 -7.79 35.55 6.46
C PHE A 266 -8.66 35.78 5.22
N ASP A 267 -9.02 34.71 4.52
CA ASP A 267 -9.93 34.75 3.37
C ASP A 267 -11.33 35.24 3.74
N ALA A 268 -11.80 34.95 4.95
CA ALA A 268 -13.07 35.44 5.49
C ALA A 268 -13.02 36.92 5.95
N GLY A 269 -11.88 37.60 5.76
CA GLY A 269 -11.68 39.02 6.04
C GLY A 269 -11.24 39.33 7.47
N TYR A 270 -10.68 38.36 8.19
CA TYR A 270 -10.02 38.57 9.48
C TYR A 270 -8.55 38.92 9.31
N GLU A 271 -7.96 39.53 10.33
CA GLU A 271 -6.52 39.70 10.43
C GLU A 271 -5.91 38.54 11.21
N ILE A 272 -4.71 38.10 10.81
CA ILE A 272 -3.99 37.04 11.53
C ILE A 272 -2.78 37.66 12.21
N LEU A 273 -2.73 37.57 13.54
CA LEU A 273 -1.62 38.05 14.34
C LEU A 273 -0.71 36.89 14.73
N PRO A 274 0.60 36.94 14.38
CA PRO A 274 1.53 35.88 14.72
C PRO A 274 1.78 35.74 16.23
N VAL A 275 2.08 34.52 16.67
CA VAL A 275 2.46 34.20 18.06
C VAL A 275 3.77 33.43 18.04
N LYS A 276 4.68 33.77 18.95
CA LYS A 276 5.97 33.09 19.12
C LYS A 276 5.86 31.97 20.14
N VAL A 277 6.27 30.76 19.78
CA VAL A 277 6.41 29.64 20.70
C VAL A 277 7.89 29.30 20.88
N VAL A 278 8.34 29.23 22.13
CA VAL A 278 9.73 28.94 22.50
C VAL A 278 9.82 27.51 23.06
N HIS A 279 10.40 26.61 22.27
CA HIS A 279 10.71 25.24 22.66
C HIS A 279 12.14 25.16 23.24
N PRO A 280 12.32 24.53 24.41
CA PRO A 280 13.64 24.38 25.03
C PRO A 280 14.53 23.32 24.34
N TYR A 281 14.00 22.63 23.33
CA TYR A 281 14.66 21.61 22.52
C TYR A 281 14.50 21.89 21.02
N GLU A 282 15.38 21.33 20.21
CA GLU A 282 15.29 21.42 18.74
C GLU A 282 13.99 20.81 18.20
N THR A 283 13.37 21.51 17.26
CA THR A 283 12.21 21.06 16.48
C THR A 283 12.57 21.08 14.99
N ALA A 284 11.72 20.51 14.14
CA ALA A 284 11.93 20.56 12.68
C ALA A 284 12.01 22.01 12.12
N LEU A 285 11.45 22.99 12.84
CA LEU A 285 11.38 24.40 12.44
C LEU A 285 12.26 25.31 13.32
N GLY A 286 13.12 24.74 14.16
CA GLY A 286 13.96 25.46 15.13
C GLY A 286 13.31 25.59 16.52
N LYS A 287 14.04 26.22 17.45
CA LYS A 287 13.61 26.38 18.86
C LYS A 287 12.61 27.51 19.09
N GLU A 288 12.68 28.56 18.28
CA GLU A 288 11.74 29.67 18.33
C GLU A 288 10.93 29.67 17.03
N VAL A 289 9.64 29.35 17.14
CA VAL A 289 8.75 29.23 16.00
C VAL A 289 7.69 30.31 16.10
N VAL A 290 7.63 31.20 15.10
CA VAL A 290 6.56 32.20 14.99
C VAL A 290 5.54 31.69 13.98
N ALA A 291 4.38 31.28 14.47
CA ALA A 291 3.31 30.74 13.66
C ALA A 291 2.27 31.83 13.33
N PRO A 292 1.64 31.79 12.14
CA PRO A 292 1.79 30.80 11.07
C PRO A 292 3.14 30.88 10.34
N PHE A 293 3.64 29.75 9.80
CA PHE A 293 4.98 29.64 9.21
C PHE A 293 4.97 28.78 7.93
N TYR A 294 5.67 29.24 6.89
CA TYR A 294 5.85 28.50 5.64
C TYR A 294 7.04 27.54 5.73
N PHE A 295 6.78 26.24 5.58
CA PHE A 295 7.81 25.20 5.72
C PHE A 295 7.87 24.22 4.54
N GLN A 296 6.96 24.35 3.57
CA GLN A 296 6.83 23.41 2.47
C GLN A 296 8.05 23.45 1.54
N PRO A 297 8.61 22.29 1.16
CA PRO A 297 9.63 22.22 0.12
C PRO A 297 9.01 22.48 -1.26
N SER A 298 9.84 22.98 -2.18
CA SER A 298 9.47 23.09 -3.60
C SER A 298 9.57 21.74 -4.30
N THR A 299 8.66 21.47 -5.23
CA THR A 299 8.67 20.25 -6.09
C THR A 299 8.79 20.67 -7.54
N LYS A 300 9.27 19.77 -8.41
CA LYS A 300 9.49 20.09 -9.82
C LYS A 300 9.06 18.97 -10.77
N THR A 301 8.71 19.35 -11.98
CA THR A 301 8.38 18.44 -13.09
C THR A 301 8.73 19.07 -14.43
N THR A 302 8.60 18.33 -15.53
CA THR A 302 8.82 18.86 -16.88
C THR A 302 7.57 18.76 -17.76
N LEU A 303 7.50 19.60 -18.81
CA LEU A 303 6.39 19.58 -19.76
C LEU A 303 6.26 18.20 -20.43
N ALA A 304 7.38 17.58 -20.81
CA ALA A 304 7.36 16.23 -21.38
C ALA A 304 6.80 15.17 -20.41
N ALA A 305 7.10 15.26 -19.12
CA ALA A 305 6.58 14.34 -18.11
C ALA A 305 5.06 14.48 -17.94
N ILE A 306 4.57 15.73 -17.86
CA ILE A 306 3.14 16.06 -17.79
C ILE A 306 2.40 15.48 -19.00
N ASN A 307 2.82 15.83 -20.21
CA ASN A 307 2.17 15.42 -21.45
C ASN A 307 2.18 13.90 -21.64
N LYS A 308 3.30 13.24 -21.30
CA LYS A 308 3.40 11.78 -21.35
C LYS A 308 2.43 11.10 -20.38
N LYS A 309 2.31 11.62 -19.16
CA LYS A 309 1.50 10.99 -18.10
C LYS A 309 0.00 11.20 -18.33
N LEU A 310 -0.39 12.38 -18.81
CA LEU A 310 -1.77 12.74 -19.09
C LEU A 310 -2.23 12.30 -20.49
N GLY A 311 -1.30 11.98 -21.40
CA GLY A 311 -1.62 11.59 -22.77
C GLY A 311 -2.16 12.76 -23.60
N CYS A 312 -1.62 13.96 -23.39
CA CYS A 312 -2.03 15.21 -24.04
C CYS A 312 -0.83 16.00 -24.56
N ASP A 313 -1.09 17.06 -25.32
CA ASP A 313 -0.08 17.96 -25.89
C ASP A 313 -0.26 19.39 -25.37
N LEU A 314 -0.23 19.56 -24.05
CA LEU A 314 -0.36 20.88 -23.41
C LEU A 314 0.86 21.74 -23.69
N THR A 315 0.63 23.04 -23.82
CA THR A 315 1.65 24.08 -23.93
C THR A 315 2.10 24.57 -22.55
N LYS A 316 3.24 25.29 -22.51
CA LYS A 316 3.74 25.93 -21.27
C LYS A 316 2.69 26.81 -20.61
N ASP A 317 1.99 27.63 -21.39
CA ASP A 317 1.02 28.60 -20.87
C ASP A 317 -0.24 27.91 -20.33
N GLU A 318 -0.69 26.83 -20.98
CA GLU A 318 -1.82 26.02 -20.47
C GLU A 318 -1.48 25.32 -19.16
N VAL A 319 -0.25 24.80 -19.01
CA VAL A 319 0.20 24.20 -17.75
C VAL A 319 0.29 25.25 -16.64
N LEU A 320 0.80 26.44 -16.94
CA LEU A 320 0.86 27.54 -15.97
C LEU A 320 -0.54 28.00 -15.55
N ASP A 321 -1.49 28.12 -16.48
CA ASP A 321 -2.88 28.46 -16.17
C ASP A 321 -3.54 27.37 -15.30
N ALA A 322 -3.36 26.10 -15.64
CA ALA A 322 -3.91 24.97 -14.89
C ALA A 322 -3.36 24.91 -13.46
N LEU A 323 -2.04 24.99 -13.29
CA LEU A 323 -1.44 25.05 -11.95
C LEU A 323 -1.87 26.31 -11.21
N ALA A 324 -2.14 27.41 -11.93
CA ALA A 324 -2.58 28.63 -11.31
C ALA A 324 -4.00 28.56 -10.75
N ARG A 325 -4.88 27.81 -11.41
CA ARG A 325 -6.24 27.46 -10.94
C ARG A 325 -6.25 26.57 -9.70
N MET A 326 -5.12 25.95 -9.37
CA MET A 326 -4.90 25.15 -8.15
C MET A 326 -4.16 25.92 -7.03
N ASP A 327 -4.07 27.24 -7.17
CA ASP A 327 -3.36 28.19 -6.28
C ASP A 327 -1.83 28.00 -6.20
N ASN A 328 -1.22 27.17 -7.05
CA ASN A 328 0.22 26.92 -6.98
C ASN A 328 1.04 28.12 -7.45
N ASP A 329 2.11 28.45 -6.72
CA ASP A 329 3.11 29.41 -7.17
C ASP A 329 4.19 28.68 -7.96
N VAL A 330 4.32 28.98 -9.25
CA VAL A 330 5.14 28.19 -10.17
C VAL A 330 6.06 29.11 -10.96
N SER A 331 7.34 28.78 -10.95
CA SER A 331 8.32 29.36 -11.87
C SER A 331 8.64 28.36 -12.98
N ALA A 332 8.67 28.84 -14.23
CA ALA A 332 9.01 28.02 -15.38
C ALA A 332 10.28 28.54 -16.04
N LYS A 333 11.22 27.65 -16.32
CA LYS A 333 12.48 27.96 -16.99
C LYS A 333 12.80 26.90 -18.04
N ASP A 334 13.60 27.29 -19.03
CA ASP A 334 14.07 26.36 -20.05
C ASP A 334 14.96 25.29 -19.39
N PHE A 335 14.69 24.04 -19.70
CA PHE A 335 15.42 22.90 -19.18
C PHE A 335 16.55 22.55 -20.15
N ASP A 336 17.78 22.86 -19.75
CA ASP A 336 18.98 22.44 -20.46
C ASP A 336 19.43 21.07 -19.93
N ALA A 337 19.19 20.03 -20.73
CA ALA A 337 19.56 18.67 -20.39
C ALA A 337 21.07 18.46 -20.55
N SER A 338 21.85 18.69 -19.48
CA SER A 338 23.22 18.18 -19.42
C SER A 338 23.23 16.64 -19.44
N GLU A 339 24.23 16.01 -20.06
CA GLU A 339 24.30 14.54 -20.25
C GLU A 339 24.09 13.72 -18.96
N LYS A 340 24.37 14.29 -17.78
CA LYS A 340 24.22 13.61 -16.47
C LYS A 340 22.78 13.60 -15.92
N THR A 341 21.90 14.48 -16.38
CA THR A 341 20.50 14.56 -15.89
C THR A 341 19.54 13.67 -16.69
N ALA A 342 19.98 13.23 -17.88
CA ALA A 342 19.16 12.50 -18.87
C ALA A 342 18.99 10.99 -18.59
N SER A 343 19.65 10.43 -17.57
CA SER A 343 19.55 8.99 -17.29
C SER A 343 18.23 8.57 -16.62
N TYR A 344 17.50 9.50 -15.99
CA TYR A 344 16.24 9.21 -15.30
C TYR A 344 15.00 9.86 -15.94
N LEU A 345 15.19 10.83 -16.84
CA LEU A 345 14.12 11.54 -17.52
C LEU A 345 14.44 11.59 -19.02
N LYS A 346 13.58 10.98 -19.86
CA LYS A 346 13.59 11.19 -21.33
C LYS A 346 13.08 12.61 -21.67
N ALA A 347 13.69 13.65 -21.08
CA ALA A 347 13.41 15.04 -21.44
C ALA A 347 14.23 15.39 -22.69
N ASN A 348 13.59 16.01 -23.69
CA ASN A 348 14.29 16.47 -24.90
C ASN A 348 15.25 17.61 -24.55
N LYS A 349 16.28 17.85 -25.39
CA LYS A 349 17.28 18.91 -25.20
C LYS A 349 16.70 20.34 -25.07
N ASN A 350 15.42 20.53 -25.43
CA ASN A 350 14.66 21.77 -25.28
C ASN A 350 13.31 21.44 -24.60
N ASP A 351 13.30 21.25 -23.28
CA ASP A 351 12.09 21.04 -22.48
C ASP A 351 11.87 22.23 -21.53
N VAL A 352 10.75 22.28 -20.80
CA VAL A 352 10.46 23.31 -19.79
C VAL A 352 10.38 22.64 -18.41
N GLU A 353 11.16 23.12 -17.44
CA GLU A 353 11.07 22.72 -16.04
C GLU A 353 10.15 23.68 -15.29
N PHE A 354 9.14 23.12 -14.61
CA PHE A 354 8.27 23.83 -13.70
C PHE A 354 8.74 23.55 -12.28
N VAL A 355 9.07 24.61 -11.54
CA VAL A 355 9.38 24.55 -10.10
C VAL A 355 8.21 25.17 -9.34
N LEU A 356 7.50 24.32 -8.61
CA LEU A 356 6.29 24.63 -7.87
C LEU A 356 6.61 24.81 -6.38
N ASN A 357 6.16 25.93 -5.84
CA ASN A 357 6.09 26.19 -4.41
C ASN A 357 4.63 25.97 -3.97
N PRO A 358 4.36 24.96 -3.12
CA PRO A 358 3.01 24.69 -2.65
C PRO A 358 2.42 25.90 -1.89
N PRO A 359 1.10 26.11 -1.95
CA PRO A 359 0.41 27.03 -1.03
C PRO A 359 0.68 26.69 0.44
N PRO A 360 0.66 27.66 1.36
CA PRO A 360 1.02 27.45 2.78
C PRO A 360 0.13 26.45 3.52
N TYR A 361 -1.09 26.23 3.04
CA TYR A 361 -2.07 25.30 3.59
C TYR A 361 -2.03 23.91 2.94
N ARG A 362 -1.13 23.67 1.97
CA ARG A 362 -0.93 22.36 1.31
C ARG A 362 0.41 21.76 1.71
N ASN A 363 0.48 20.43 1.79
CA ASN A 363 1.73 19.68 2.02
C ASN A 363 1.68 18.29 1.37
N ASP A 364 0.89 18.17 0.31
CA ASP A 364 0.61 16.91 -0.40
C ASP A 364 1.55 16.65 -1.59
N PHE A 365 2.48 17.57 -1.89
CA PHE A 365 3.43 17.46 -2.99
C PHE A 365 4.68 16.67 -2.60
N LEU A 366 4.62 15.34 -2.72
CA LEU A 366 5.72 14.42 -2.41
C LEU A 366 6.50 13.97 -3.66
N HIS A 367 5.88 14.06 -4.84
CA HIS A 367 6.42 13.60 -6.11
C HIS A 367 5.98 14.52 -7.26
N GLU A 368 6.66 14.48 -8.40
CA GLU A 368 6.24 15.20 -9.61
C GLU A 368 4.83 14.83 -10.10
N VAL A 369 4.32 13.66 -9.68
CA VAL A 369 2.98 13.19 -10.08
C VAL A 369 1.88 14.01 -9.39
N ASP A 370 2.15 14.58 -8.22
CA ASP A 370 1.21 15.46 -7.52
C ASP A 370 1.05 16.79 -8.27
N ILE A 371 2.12 17.27 -8.92
CA ILE A 371 2.04 18.40 -9.85
C ILE A 371 1.21 18.04 -11.08
N ILE A 372 1.42 16.84 -11.64
CA ILE A 372 0.68 16.36 -12.81
C ILE A 372 -0.82 16.18 -12.48
N GLU A 373 -1.15 15.71 -11.28
CA GLU A 373 -2.54 15.64 -10.79
C GLU A 373 -3.17 17.04 -10.74
N ASP A 374 -2.46 18.02 -10.18
CA ASP A 374 -2.95 19.40 -10.14
C ASP A 374 -3.12 20.02 -11.53
N VAL A 375 -2.25 19.70 -12.50
CA VAL A 375 -2.47 20.09 -13.91
C VAL A 375 -3.76 19.47 -14.44
N MET A 376 -3.99 18.18 -14.19
CA MET A 376 -5.20 17.47 -14.63
C MET A 376 -6.47 18.11 -14.04
N ILE A 377 -6.46 18.44 -12.75
CA ILE A 377 -7.62 19.06 -12.08
C ILE A 377 -7.81 20.50 -12.56
N GLY A 378 -6.74 21.28 -12.68
CA GLY A 378 -6.79 22.66 -13.15
C GLY A 378 -7.23 22.81 -14.62
N VAL A 379 -6.90 21.83 -15.47
CA VAL A 379 -7.47 21.74 -16.83
C VAL A 379 -8.93 21.27 -16.78
N GLY A 380 -9.26 20.35 -15.87
CA GLY A 380 -10.56 19.71 -15.73
C GLY A 380 -10.63 18.38 -16.48
N LEU A 381 -11.16 17.35 -15.81
CA LEU A 381 -11.14 15.97 -16.31
C LEU A 381 -11.90 15.80 -17.64
N ASP A 382 -12.98 16.56 -17.86
CA ASP A 382 -13.81 16.48 -19.07
C ASP A 382 -13.07 16.89 -20.35
N ASN A 383 -11.93 17.58 -20.23
CA ASN A 383 -11.11 17.98 -21.37
C ASN A 383 -10.21 16.84 -21.90
N PHE A 384 -10.07 15.74 -21.15
CA PHE A 384 -9.28 14.59 -21.57
C PHE A 384 -10.14 13.55 -22.31
N LYS A 385 -9.80 13.28 -23.58
CA LYS A 385 -10.52 12.28 -24.38
C LYS A 385 -10.09 10.87 -23.99
N PRO A 386 -11.03 9.94 -23.71
CA PRO A 386 -10.68 8.55 -23.43
C PRO A 386 -9.96 7.89 -24.62
N VAL A 387 -8.81 7.27 -24.37
CA VAL A 387 -8.04 6.51 -25.36
C VAL A 387 -8.02 5.04 -24.98
N ARG A 388 -8.19 4.13 -25.95
CA ARG A 388 -8.07 2.69 -25.71
C ARG A 388 -6.58 2.29 -25.67
N PRO A 389 -6.15 1.46 -24.71
CA PRO A 389 -4.80 0.89 -24.73
C PRO A 389 -4.53 0.16 -26.05
N SER A 390 -3.36 0.38 -26.65
CA SER A 390 -2.93 -0.24 -27.90
C SER A 390 -2.29 -1.62 -27.71
N ASP A 391 -1.82 -1.92 -26.50
CA ASP A 391 -1.13 -3.16 -26.20
C ASP A 391 -2.12 -4.32 -26.11
N PHE A 392 -1.94 -5.31 -26.98
CA PHE A 392 -2.80 -6.49 -27.04
C PHE A 392 -2.24 -7.63 -26.20
N THR A 393 -3.04 -8.13 -25.26
CA THR A 393 -2.76 -9.36 -24.52
C THR A 393 -3.96 -10.28 -24.60
N VAL A 394 -3.74 -11.58 -24.85
CA VAL A 394 -4.80 -12.58 -24.80
C VAL A 394 -5.03 -12.97 -23.34
N GLY A 395 -6.18 -12.61 -22.79
CA GLY A 395 -6.60 -13.08 -21.47
C GLY A 395 -6.97 -14.56 -21.49
N GLN A 396 -6.58 -15.31 -20.47
CA GLN A 396 -6.97 -16.71 -20.27
C GLN A 396 -7.48 -16.92 -18.85
N LEU A 397 -8.38 -17.89 -18.67
CA LEU A 397 -8.81 -18.35 -17.35
C LEU A 397 -7.72 -19.22 -16.74
N SER A 398 -7.57 -19.18 -15.40
CA SER A 398 -6.67 -20.10 -14.71
C SER A 398 -7.13 -21.55 -14.86
N ASP A 399 -6.19 -22.49 -14.95
CA ASP A 399 -6.50 -23.91 -15.16
C ASP A 399 -7.39 -24.47 -14.05
N VAL A 400 -7.20 -24.02 -12.80
CA VAL A 400 -8.05 -24.39 -11.67
C VAL A 400 -9.50 -23.96 -11.89
N THR A 401 -9.74 -22.81 -12.54
CA THR A 401 -11.08 -22.33 -12.86
C THR A 401 -11.72 -23.19 -13.94
N LEU A 402 -10.98 -23.52 -15.00
CA LEU A 402 -11.45 -24.40 -16.07
C LEU A 402 -11.78 -25.80 -15.54
N PHE A 403 -10.87 -26.36 -14.75
CA PHE A 403 -11.03 -27.67 -14.14
C PHE A 403 -12.19 -27.68 -13.14
N SER A 404 -12.33 -26.65 -12.31
CA SER A 404 -13.48 -26.49 -11.40
C SER A 404 -14.80 -26.48 -12.17
N ARG A 405 -14.89 -25.77 -13.31
CA ARG A 405 -16.11 -25.76 -14.13
C ARG A 405 -16.46 -27.14 -14.68
N LYS A 406 -15.46 -27.90 -15.14
CA LYS A 406 -15.66 -29.29 -15.57
C LYS A 406 -16.20 -30.16 -14.43
N ALA A 407 -15.63 -30.05 -13.23
CA ALA A 407 -16.11 -30.77 -12.06
C ALA A 407 -17.55 -30.37 -11.67
N LYS A 408 -17.90 -29.06 -11.74
CA LYS A 408 -19.27 -28.59 -11.53
C LYS A 408 -20.27 -29.22 -12.50
N GLU A 409 -19.95 -29.21 -13.80
CA GLU A 409 -20.82 -29.81 -14.84
C GLU A 409 -21.09 -31.30 -14.58
N ILE A 410 -20.07 -32.05 -14.16
CA ILE A 410 -20.20 -33.47 -13.81
C ILE A 410 -21.11 -33.64 -12.59
N MET A 411 -20.91 -32.86 -11.52
CA MET A 411 -21.74 -32.93 -10.31
C MET A 411 -23.22 -32.63 -10.62
N VAL A 412 -23.49 -31.61 -11.44
CA VAL A 412 -24.84 -31.32 -11.92
C VAL A 412 -25.40 -32.49 -12.73
N GLY A 413 -24.60 -33.12 -13.59
CA GLY A 413 -24.97 -34.33 -14.33
C GLY A 413 -25.28 -35.54 -13.45
N LEU A 414 -24.66 -35.64 -12.26
CA LEU A 414 -24.95 -36.65 -11.23
C LEU A 414 -26.20 -36.32 -10.38
N GLY A 415 -26.86 -35.19 -10.67
CA GLY A 415 -28.08 -34.74 -10.00
C GLY A 415 -27.84 -33.94 -8.73
N TYR A 416 -26.62 -33.42 -8.51
CA TYR A 416 -26.33 -32.53 -7.39
C TYR A 416 -26.67 -31.07 -7.71
N GLN A 417 -27.19 -30.34 -6.72
CA GLN A 417 -27.47 -28.92 -6.77
C GLN A 417 -26.31 -28.12 -6.17
N GLU A 418 -25.79 -27.14 -6.93
CA GLU A 418 -24.72 -26.27 -6.43
C GLU A 418 -25.26 -25.29 -5.38
N MET A 419 -24.50 -25.12 -4.31
CA MET A 419 -24.72 -24.17 -3.22
C MET A 419 -23.54 -23.20 -3.13
N ILE A 420 -23.76 -22.02 -2.54
CA ILE A 420 -22.72 -21.01 -2.30
C ILE A 420 -22.80 -20.56 -0.84
N PHE A 421 -21.72 -20.75 -0.09
CA PHE A 421 -21.64 -20.39 1.31
C PHE A 421 -20.62 -19.27 1.59
N ASN A 422 -20.74 -18.66 2.76
CA ASN A 422 -19.73 -17.73 3.28
C ASN A 422 -18.48 -18.52 3.73
N TYR A 423 -17.30 -17.94 3.50
CA TYR A 423 -16.04 -18.52 3.97
C TYR A 423 -15.83 -18.35 5.48
N LEU A 424 -16.57 -17.46 6.14
CA LEU A 424 -16.49 -17.20 7.56
C LEU A 424 -17.66 -17.85 8.30
N GLY A 425 -17.37 -18.35 9.50
CA GLY A 425 -18.32 -19.04 10.36
C GLY A 425 -17.97 -18.94 11.84
N SER A 426 -18.74 -19.66 12.65
CA SER A 426 -18.59 -19.69 14.10
C SER A 426 -17.76 -20.87 14.57
N LYS A 427 -17.21 -20.78 15.78
CA LYS A 427 -16.59 -21.92 16.49
C LYS A 427 -17.54 -23.11 16.53
N ARG A 428 -18.80 -22.83 16.89
CA ARG A 428 -19.84 -23.84 17.03
C ARG A 428 -20.03 -24.66 15.77
N ASP A 429 -20.05 -24.00 14.61
CA ASP A 429 -20.31 -24.66 13.33
C ASP A 429 -19.09 -25.41 12.78
N TYR A 430 -17.89 -24.84 12.87
CA TYR A 430 -16.70 -25.44 12.24
C TYR A 430 -15.92 -26.39 13.15
N ILE A 431 -16.09 -26.28 14.46
CA ILE A 431 -15.33 -27.07 15.45
C ILE A 431 -16.29 -27.99 16.21
N ASP A 432 -17.17 -27.40 17.02
CA ASP A 432 -17.95 -28.16 18.01
C ASP A 432 -18.92 -29.15 17.34
N ARG A 433 -19.71 -28.69 16.37
CA ARG A 433 -20.69 -29.54 15.65
C ARG A 433 -20.03 -30.59 14.78
N MET A 434 -18.85 -30.31 14.27
CA MET A 434 -18.08 -31.20 13.38
C MET A 434 -17.18 -32.17 14.15
N CYS A 435 -17.09 -32.04 15.48
CA CYS A 435 -16.23 -32.86 16.33
C CYS A 435 -14.74 -32.84 15.89
N VAL A 436 -14.25 -31.69 15.42
CA VAL A 436 -12.85 -31.50 15.01
C VAL A 436 -12.08 -30.67 16.04
N SER A 437 -10.74 -30.77 16.03
CA SER A 437 -9.88 -29.96 16.92
C SER A 437 -9.83 -28.51 16.48
N SER A 438 -9.91 -27.58 17.43
CA SER A 438 -9.72 -26.15 17.19
C SER A 438 -8.33 -25.79 16.71
N GLU A 439 -7.32 -26.64 16.98
CA GLU A 439 -5.92 -26.41 16.59
C GLU A 439 -5.72 -26.39 15.08
N ASN A 440 -6.66 -26.92 14.29
CA ASN A 440 -6.54 -27.04 12.84
C ASN A 440 -7.34 -25.98 12.07
N VAL A 441 -7.94 -25.00 12.76
CA VAL A 441 -8.83 -23.99 12.16
C VAL A 441 -8.25 -22.59 12.37
N ILE A 442 -8.42 -21.72 11.37
CA ILE A 442 -7.93 -20.35 11.41
C ILE A 442 -8.94 -19.46 12.16
N GLU A 443 -8.48 -18.79 13.22
CA GLU A 443 -9.25 -17.84 14.02
C GLU A 443 -8.88 -16.39 13.69
N ILE A 444 -9.89 -15.52 13.56
CA ILE A 444 -9.74 -14.08 13.37
C ILE A 444 -9.64 -13.42 14.74
N SER A 445 -8.59 -12.62 14.96
CA SER A 445 -8.32 -12.01 16.28
C SER A 445 -9.34 -10.96 16.72
N ASN A 446 -9.85 -10.15 15.79
CA ASN A 446 -10.81 -9.08 16.06
C ASN A 446 -12.06 -9.23 15.17
N PRO A 447 -12.87 -10.27 15.38
CA PRO A 447 -14.03 -10.52 14.53
C PRO A 447 -15.14 -9.50 14.84
N MET A 448 -15.87 -9.08 13.80
CA MET A 448 -17.02 -8.18 13.96
C MET A 448 -18.16 -8.82 14.77
N SER A 449 -18.28 -10.15 14.71
CA SER A 449 -19.20 -10.95 15.51
C SER A 449 -18.70 -12.40 15.62
N GLU A 450 -19.20 -13.14 16.61
CA GLU A 450 -18.85 -14.57 16.81
C GLU A 450 -19.22 -15.46 15.62
N ASN A 451 -20.18 -15.04 14.79
CA ASN A 451 -20.58 -15.76 13.57
C ASN A 451 -19.56 -15.66 12.43
N TYR A 452 -18.55 -14.79 12.56
CA TYR A 452 -17.49 -14.57 11.58
C TYR A 452 -16.10 -14.72 12.20
N GLN A 453 -15.97 -15.53 13.25
CA GLN A 453 -14.72 -15.70 14.00
C GLN A 453 -13.74 -16.67 13.34
N PHE A 454 -14.22 -17.67 12.59
CA PHE A 454 -13.38 -18.72 12.01
C PHE A 454 -13.49 -18.76 10.49
N VAL A 455 -12.36 -19.00 9.82
CA VAL A 455 -12.32 -19.28 8.38
C VAL A 455 -12.63 -20.76 8.15
N ARG A 456 -13.45 -21.05 7.14
CA ARG A 456 -13.94 -22.39 6.83
C ARG A 456 -12.79 -23.37 6.53
N PRO A 457 -12.60 -24.43 7.34
CA PRO A 457 -11.61 -25.47 7.08
C PRO A 457 -12.12 -26.57 6.13
N SER A 458 -13.45 -26.71 6.00
CA SER A 458 -14.10 -27.73 5.18
C SER A 458 -15.47 -27.25 4.68
N ILE A 459 -15.81 -27.59 3.44
CA ILE A 459 -17.10 -27.33 2.82
C ILE A 459 -18.23 -28.13 3.49
N ILE A 460 -17.93 -29.32 4.03
CA ILE A 460 -18.93 -30.24 4.59
C ILE A 460 -19.75 -29.58 5.70
N ALA A 461 -19.12 -28.78 6.56
CA ALA A 461 -19.81 -28.06 7.63
C ALA A 461 -20.88 -27.10 7.07
N SER A 462 -20.58 -26.42 5.95
CA SER A 462 -21.53 -25.54 5.29
C SER A 462 -22.68 -26.31 4.63
N LEU A 463 -22.40 -27.49 4.05
CA LEU A 463 -23.43 -28.37 3.47
C LEU A 463 -24.37 -28.91 4.57
N LEU A 464 -23.83 -29.36 5.70
CA LEU A 464 -24.64 -29.81 6.85
C LEU A 464 -25.49 -28.66 7.42
N ARG A 465 -24.95 -27.43 7.46
CA ARG A 465 -25.72 -26.25 7.85
C ARG A 465 -26.91 -26.00 6.94
N ALA A 466 -26.76 -26.18 5.63
CA ALA A 466 -27.86 -26.07 4.68
C ALA A 466 -28.89 -27.19 4.91
N GLU A 467 -28.45 -28.44 5.06
CA GLU A 467 -29.32 -29.58 5.28
C GLU A 467 -30.12 -29.48 6.58
N SER A 468 -29.51 -28.95 7.66
CA SER A 468 -30.20 -28.72 8.94
C SER A 468 -31.42 -27.80 8.83
N GLN A 469 -31.47 -26.95 7.79
CA GLN A 469 -32.58 -26.04 7.52
C GLN A 469 -33.55 -26.62 6.47
N ALA A 470 -33.14 -27.66 5.74
CA ALA A 470 -33.87 -28.22 4.60
C ALA A 470 -34.66 -29.50 4.94
N GLY A 471 -34.66 -29.96 6.20
CA GLY A 471 -35.24 -31.27 6.57
C GLY A 471 -36.74 -31.48 6.29
N GLN A 472 -37.49 -30.44 5.89
CA GLN A 472 -38.89 -30.55 5.43
C GLN A 472 -39.05 -30.75 3.92
N ALA A 473 -37.98 -30.60 3.14
CA ALA A 473 -38.00 -30.82 1.70
C ALA A 473 -38.00 -32.33 1.35
N VAL A 474 -38.32 -32.64 0.09
CA VAL A 474 -38.48 -34.02 -0.37
C VAL A 474 -37.12 -34.62 -0.69
N PHE A 475 -36.76 -35.69 0.01
CA PHE A 475 -35.56 -36.48 -0.24
C PHE A 475 -35.61 -37.20 -1.60
N PRO A 476 -34.44 -37.47 -2.24
CA PRO A 476 -33.08 -37.23 -1.75
C PRO A 476 -32.61 -35.79 -1.97
N HIS A 477 -31.88 -35.24 -1.00
CA HIS A 477 -31.16 -33.98 -1.18
C HIS A 477 -29.72 -34.29 -1.61
N LYS A 478 -29.34 -33.81 -2.78
CA LYS A 478 -27.97 -33.89 -3.29
C LYS A 478 -27.44 -32.49 -3.48
N ILE A 479 -26.52 -32.06 -2.61
CA ILE A 479 -25.96 -30.71 -2.63
C ILE A 479 -24.45 -30.73 -2.68
N PHE A 480 -23.86 -29.77 -3.37
CA PHE A 480 -22.41 -29.63 -3.48
C PHE A 480 -21.99 -28.16 -3.56
N GLU A 481 -20.72 -27.89 -3.29
CA GLU A 481 -20.08 -26.61 -3.58
C GLU A 481 -18.66 -26.88 -4.08
N ILE A 482 -18.21 -26.07 -5.04
CA ILE A 482 -16.77 -25.92 -5.31
C ILE A 482 -16.35 -24.51 -4.89
N GLY A 483 -15.58 -24.44 -3.80
CA GLY A 483 -15.19 -23.20 -3.17
C GLY A 483 -13.85 -23.33 -2.44
N LYS A 484 -13.37 -22.22 -1.90
CA LYS A 484 -12.12 -22.22 -1.15
C LYS A 484 -12.32 -22.76 0.26
N VAL A 485 -11.29 -23.43 0.77
CA VAL A 485 -11.13 -23.76 2.19
C VAL A 485 -9.73 -23.31 2.61
N ALA A 486 -9.57 -22.95 3.87
CA ALA A 486 -8.29 -22.54 4.42
C ALA A 486 -7.99 -23.24 5.75
N PHE A 487 -6.75 -23.67 5.92
CA PHE A 487 -6.27 -24.38 7.10
C PHE A 487 -4.83 -23.99 7.42
N LEU A 488 -4.38 -24.32 8.63
CA LEU A 488 -3.00 -24.07 9.05
C LEU A 488 -2.04 -25.00 8.32
N ASP A 489 -0.98 -24.43 7.76
CA ASP A 489 0.09 -25.18 7.10
C ASP A 489 1.42 -24.49 7.38
N SER A 490 2.25 -25.12 8.21
CA SER A 490 3.55 -24.58 8.61
C SER A 490 4.58 -24.54 7.47
N SER A 491 4.29 -25.17 6.32
CA SER A 491 5.16 -25.12 5.15
C SER A 491 4.98 -23.84 4.31
N GLU A 492 3.85 -23.14 4.47
CA GLU A 492 3.58 -21.88 3.79
C GLU A 492 4.14 -20.70 4.60
N ASN A 493 4.60 -19.65 3.92
CA ASN A 493 5.21 -18.48 4.58
C ASN A 493 4.24 -17.70 5.49
N THR A 494 2.94 -17.74 5.17
CA THR A 494 1.87 -17.15 5.98
C THR A 494 1.41 -18.06 7.13
N GLY A 495 1.92 -19.30 7.22
CA GLY A 495 1.45 -20.32 8.15
C GLY A 495 0.06 -20.89 7.83
N THR A 496 -0.51 -20.52 6.68
CA THR A 496 -1.85 -20.91 6.24
C THR A 496 -1.85 -21.28 4.78
N LYS A 497 -2.71 -22.22 4.40
CA LYS A 497 -2.91 -22.64 3.02
C LYS A 497 -4.36 -22.50 2.63
N THR A 498 -4.60 -21.97 1.43
CA THR A 498 -5.93 -21.90 0.83
C THR A 498 -5.93 -22.78 -0.41
N ILE A 499 -6.92 -23.66 -0.53
CA ILE A 499 -7.10 -24.53 -1.70
C ILE A 499 -8.53 -24.43 -2.23
N GLN A 500 -8.70 -24.69 -3.53
CA GLN A 500 -10.00 -24.97 -4.12
C GLN A 500 -10.43 -26.41 -3.79
N SER A 501 -11.58 -26.56 -3.15
CA SER A 501 -12.13 -27.85 -2.72
C SER A 501 -13.51 -28.06 -3.33
N LEU A 502 -13.84 -29.32 -3.64
CA LEU A 502 -15.18 -29.78 -3.98
C LEU A 502 -15.74 -30.55 -2.78
N GLY A 503 -16.74 -29.99 -2.12
CA GLY A 503 -17.51 -30.67 -1.10
C GLY A 503 -18.87 -31.09 -1.64
N PHE A 504 -19.33 -32.27 -1.29
CA PHE A 504 -20.62 -32.81 -1.72
C PHE A 504 -21.25 -33.68 -0.62
N MET A 505 -22.57 -33.72 -0.61
CA MET A 505 -23.34 -34.50 0.35
C MET A 505 -24.66 -34.97 -0.26
N THR A 506 -25.04 -36.21 0.07
CA THR A 506 -26.37 -36.75 -0.16
C THR A 506 -27.04 -37.10 1.16
N ALA A 507 -28.24 -36.57 1.39
CA ALA A 507 -29.10 -36.90 2.52
C ALA A 507 -30.33 -37.67 2.02
N CYS A 508 -30.50 -38.92 2.48
CA CYS A 508 -31.69 -39.74 2.21
C CYS A 508 -31.76 -40.97 3.14
N ASN A 509 -32.95 -41.56 3.28
CA ASN A 509 -33.19 -42.71 4.18
C ASN A 509 -32.31 -43.94 3.89
N ASN A 510 -31.85 -44.10 2.66
CA ASN A 510 -31.00 -45.21 2.21
C ASN A 510 -29.59 -44.77 1.82
N ALA A 511 -29.15 -43.57 2.23
CA ALA A 511 -27.79 -43.10 1.99
C ALA A 511 -26.80 -44.08 2.63
N ASN A 512 -25.88 -44.60 1.83
CA ASN A 512 -24.91 -45.61 2.26
C ASN A 512 -23.58 -45.45 1.53
N PHE A 513 -22.52 -45.98 2.14
CA PHE A 513 -21.17 -45.89 1.63
C PHE A 513 -21.01 -46.37 0.17
N ASN A 514 -21.68 -47.45 -0.22
CA ASN A 514 -21.54 -48.03 -1.56
C ASN A 514 -22.09 -47.10 -2.66
N SER A 515 -23.22 -46.44 -2.40
CA SER A 515 -23.78 -45.46 -3.33
C SER A 515 -22.84 -44.26 -3.52
N LEU A 516 -22.28 -43.74 -2.43
CA LEU A 516 -21.30 -42.65 -2.46
C LEU A 516 -20.01 -43.06 -3.19
N ALA A 517 -19.48 -44.25 -2.91
CA ALA A 517 -18.28 -44.77 -3.58
C ALA A 517 -18.47 -44.87 -5.11
N SER A 518 -19.66 -45.28 -5.56
CA SER A 518 -20.00 -45.33 -6.99
C SER A 518 -20.03 -43.93 -7.64
N GLU A 519 -20.59 -42.93 -6.95
CA GLU A 519 -20.62 -41.54 -7.43
C GLU A 519 -19.22 -40.92 -7.48
N VAL A 520 -18.40 -41.12 -6.44
CA VAL A 520 -16.99 -40.70 -6.41
C VAL A 520 -16.20 -41.37 -7.54
N SER A 521 -16.42 -42.67 -7.76
CA SER A 521 -15.79 -43.40 -8.85
C SER A 521 -16.19 -42.83 -10.21
N THR A 522 -17.46 -42.47 -10.39
CA THR A 522 -17.97 -41.89 -11.64
C THR A 522 -17.40 -40.49 -11.87
N LEU A 523 -17.35 -39.66 -10.84
CA LEU A 523 -16.74 -38.32 -10.88
C LEU A 523 -15.26 -38.41 -11.30
N LEU A 524 -14.46 -39.23 -10.62
CA LEU A 524 -13.03 -39.36 -10.91
C LEU A 524 -12.77 -40.01 -12.28
N TYR A 525 -13.63 -40.94 -12.71
CA TYR A 525 -13.58 -41.50 -14.07
C TYR A 525 -13.83 -40.42 -15.14
N LEU A 526 -14.86 -39.58 -14.98
CA LEU A 526 -15.17 -38.49 -15.93
C LEU A 526 -14.14 -37.36 -15.90
N LEU A 527 -13.43 -37.20 -14.78
CA LEU A 527 -12.28 -36.32 -14.66
C LEU A 527 -10.97 -36.94 -15.18
N ASP A 528 -10.96 -38.20 -15.62
CA ASP A 528 -9.80 -38.95 -16.12
C ASP A 528 -8.69 -39.19 -15.07
N HIS A 529 -9.09 -39.53 -13.84
CA HIS A 529 -8.16 -39.85 -12.75
C HIS A 529 -8.35 -41.28 -12.23
N LYS A 530 -7.28 -42.08 -12.33
CA LYS A 530 -7.16 -43.36 -11.62
C LYS A 530 -6.79 -43.10 -10.18
N TYR A 531 -7.52 -43.70 -9.25
CA TYR A 531 -7.34 -43.51 -7.81
C TYR A 531 -7.33 -44.84 -7.06
N ASP A 532 -6.70 -44.83 -5.90
CA ASP A 532 -6.79 -45.89 -4.90
C ASP A 532 -7.59 -45.40 -3.69
N VAL A 533 -8.16 -46.33 -2.93
CA VAL A 533 -8.82 -46.03 -1.67
C VAL A 533 -8.02 -46.62 -0.51
N LYS A 534 -7.85 -45.85 0.55
CA LYS A 534 -7.27 -46.32 1.82
C LYS A 534 -8.19 -46.03 2.99
N GLU A 535 -8.11 -46.89 4.01
CA GLU A 535 -8.74 -46.64 5.29
C GLU A 535 -8.11 -45.40 5.94
N VAL A 536 -8.95 -44.58 6.57
CA VAL A 536 -8.57 -43.34 7.24
C VAL A 536 -9.44 -43.15 8.48
N GLU A 537 -8.94 -42.41 9.45
CA GLU A 537 -9.70 -41.99 10.62
C GLU A 537 -9.97 -40.49 10.54
N ASP A 538 -11.21 -40.12 10.26
CA ASP A 538 -11.72 -38.75 10.30
C ASP A 538 -12.96 -38.73 11.21
N PRO A 539 -12.98 -37.88 12.26
CA PRO A 539 -14.03 -37.87 13.28
C PRO A 539 -15.39 -37.44 12.72
N ARG A 540 -15.44 -36.85 11.51
CA ARG A 540 -16.69 -36.45 10.85
C ARG A 540 -17.47 -37.66 10.33
N PHE A 541 -16.85 -38.82 10.19
CA PHE A 541 -17.43 -40.02 9.58
C PHE A 541 -17.45 -41.23 10.53
N ILE A 542 -18.27 -42.23 10.21
CA ILE A 542 -18.36 -43.49 10.98
C ILE A 542 -17.07 -44.31 10.82
N PRO A 543 -16.41 -44.74 11.91
CA PRO A 543 -15.26 -45.65 11.84
C PRO A 543 -15.57 -46.92 11.01
N GLY A 544 -14.67 -47.26 10.09
CA GLY A 544 -14.84 -48.38 9.15
C GLY A 544 -15.82 -48.13 7.99
N ARG A 545 -16.47 -46.95 7.90
CA ARG A 545 -17.33 -46.54 6.76
C ARG A 545 -16.87 -45.22 6.15
N GLN A 546 -15.57 -45.09 6.00
CA GLN A 546 -14.89 -43.91 5.47
C GLN A 546 -13.66 -44.32 4.65
N ALA A 547 -13.29 -43.47 3.72
CA ALA A 547 -12.26 -43.75 2.72
C ALA A 547 -11.49 -42.48 2.36
N ALA A 548 -10.16 -42.55 2.40
CA ALA A 548 -9.28 -41.55 1.80
C ALA A 548 -9.13 -41.83 0.30
N ILE A 549 -9.24 -40.77 -0.51
CA ILE A 549 -8.97 -40.83 -1.94
C ILE A 549 -7.47 -40.57 -2.14
N MET A 550 -6.78 -41.56 -2.69
CA MET A 550 -5.34 -41.51 -2.92
C MET A 550 -5.04 -41.34 -4.41
N LEU A 551 -4.27 -40.31 -4.75
CA LEU A 551 -3.69 -40.12 -6.08
C LEU A 551 -2.17 -40.07 -5.98
N ASN A 552 -1.47 -40.95 -6.70
CA ASN A 552 -0.01 -41.02 -6.72
C ASN A 552 0.61 -41.09 -5.30
N GLY A 553 -0.04 -41.81 -4.39
CA GLY A 553 0.39 -41.93 -2.99
C GLY A 553 0.07 -40.73 -2.08
N LYS A 554 -0.52 -39.64 -2.59
CA LYS A 554 -0.98 -38.48 -1.79
C LYS A 554 -2.48 -38.56 -1.56
N GLN A 555 -2.94 -38.27 -0.34
CA GLN A 555 -4.36 -38.07 -0.06
C GLN A 555 -4.83 -36.77 -0.70
N VAL A 556 -5.90 -36.84 -1.50
CA VAL A 556 -6.51 -35.69 -2.19
C VAL A 556 -7.94 -35.45 -1.77
N GLY A 557 -8.50 -36.32 -0.93
CA GLY A 557 -9.86 -36.17 -0.45
C GLY A 557 -10.25 -37.25 0.54
N VAL A 558 -11.46 -37.14 1.06
CA VAL A 558 -12.08 -38.10 1.98
C VAL A 558 -13.58 -38.17 1.70
N PHE A 559 -14.17 -39.35 1.85
CA PHE A 559 -15.61 -39.53 1.73
C PHE A 559 -16.09 -40.67 2.65
N GLY A 560 -17.35 -40.61 3.10
CA GLY A 560 -17.90 -41.61 4.01
C GLY A 560 -19.33 -41.35 4.47
N GLU A 561 -19.85 -42.24 5.31
CA GLU A 561 -21.09 -42.03 6.05
C GLU A 561 -20.83 -41.08 7.23
N VAL A 562 -21.59 -39.99 7.32
CA VAL A 562 -21.40 -38.96 8.37
C VAL A 562 -21.70 -39.56 9.74
N HIS A 563 -20.86 -39.25 10.74
CA HIS A 563 -20.98 -39.81 12.09
C HIS A 563 -22.31 -39.38 12.75
N PRO A 564 -23.05 -40.29 13.44
CA PRO A 564 -24.32 -39.97 14.09
C PRO A 564 -24.26 -38.78 15.05
N GLN A 565 -23.17 -38.66 15.82
CA GLN A 565 -22.94 -37.49 16.71
C GLN A 565 -22.92 -36.16 15.94
N VAL A 566 -22.30 -36.13 14.75
CA VAL A 566 -22.26 -34.91 13.92
C VAL A 566 -23.66 -34.60 13.41
N LEU A 567 -24.40 -35.60 12.93
CA LEU A 567 -25.79 -35.41 12.50
C LEU A 567 -26.68 -34.89 13.62
N GLU A 568 -26.54 -35.44 14.83
CA GLU A 568 -27.26 -34.99 16.02
C GLU A 568 -26.91 -33.54 16.39
N ASN A 569 -25.62 -33.17 16.35
CA ASN A 569 -25.16 -31.80 16.60
C ASN A 569 -25.75 -30.75 15.63
N TRP A 570 -26.05 -31.19 14.39
CA TRP A 570 -26.71 -30.40 13.36
C TRP A 570 -28.24 -30.54 13.35
N GLY A 571 -28.82 -31.45 14.13
CA GLY A 571 -30.27 -31.71 14.16
C GLY A 571 -30.80 -32.44 12.93
N ILE A 572 -29.95 -33.20 12.23
CA ILE A 572 -30.30 -33.93 11.01
C ILE A 572 -30.71 -35.36 11.40
N ILE A 573 -31.92 -35.76 11.02
CA ILE A 573 -32.53 -37.05 11.40
C ILE A 573 -32.37 -38.16 10.35
N VAL A 574 -31.94 -37.81 9.14
CA VAL A 574 -31.73 -38.76 8.04
C VAL A 574 -30.24 -39.11 7.91
N PRO A 575 -29.91 -40.34 7.46
CA PRO A 575 -28.54 -40.68 7.11
C PRO A 575 -27.99 -39.75 6.03
N CYS A 576 -26.73 -39.33 6.20
CA CYS A 576 -26.01 -38.54 5.21
C CYS A 576 -24.71 -39.21 4.83
N VAL A 577 -24.39 -39.16 3.54
CA VAL A 577 -23.08 -39.51 2.99
C VAL A 577 -22.46 -38.24 2.43
N ALA A 578 -21.19 -37.98 2.75
CA ALA A 578 -20.52 -36.76 2.33
C ALA A 578 -19.10 -37.04 1.89
N GLY A 579 -18.53 -36.13 1.11
CA GLY A 579 -17.14 -36.17 0.71
C GLY A 579 -16.60 -34.80 0.39
N GLU A 580 -15.28 -34.71 0.39
CA GLU A 580 -14.53 -33.51 0.08
C GLU A 580 -13.26 -33.89 -0.69
N ILE A 581 -12.99 -33.17 -1.79
CA ILE A 581 -11.87 -33.43 -2.69
C ILE A 581 -11.14 -32.12 -2.99
N ASP A 582 -9.83 -32.10 -2.76
CA ASP A 582 -8.91 -31.05 -3.18
C ASP A 582 -8.82 -31.04 -4.71
N ILE A 583 -9.47 -30.04 -5.31
CA ILE A 583 -9.51 -29.87 -6.77
C ILE A 583 -8.13 -29.54 -7.31
N GLU A 584 -7.32 -28.76 -6.58
CA GLU A 584 -5.96 -28.41 -7.01
C GLU A 584 -5.05 -29.63 -7.03
N ALA A 585 -5.27 -30.60 -6.13
CA ALA A 585 -4.53 -31.86 -6.15
C ALA A 585 -4.98 -32.82 -7.26
N LEU A 586 -6.22 -32.70 -7.76
CA LEU A 586 -6.69 -33.44 -8.94
C LEU A 586 -6.11 -32.86 -10.24
N MET A 587 -5.81 -31.57 -10.28
CA MET A 587 -5.26 -30.98 -11.49
C MET A 587 -3.98 -31.72 -11.92
N PRO A 588 -3.77 -31.91 -13.23
CA PRO A 588 -2.48 -32.37 -13.72
C PRO A 588 -1.41 -31.52 -13.06
N LYS A 589 -0.44 -32.16 -12.40
CA LYS A 589 0.75 -31.44 -11.95
C LYS A 589 1.46 -30.94 -13.20
N GLU A 590 1.12 -29.73 -13.62
CA GLU A 590 2.07 -28.93 -14.35
C GLU A 590 3.33 -28.89 -13.48
N LYS A 591 4.51 -29.15 -14.07
CA LYS A 591 5.74 -28.65 -13.45
C LYS A 591 5.46 -27.19 -13.13
N PRO A 592 5.67 -26.72 -11.89
CA PRO A 592 5.23 -25.40 -11.48
C PRO A 592 5.62 -24.42 -12.56
N HIS A 593 4.62 -23.87 -13.26
CA HIS A 593 4.82 -22.68 -14.03
C HIS A 593 5.31 -21.67 -13.00
N SER A 594 6.59 -21.30 -13.09
CA SER A 594 7.12 -20.15 -12.38
C SER A 594 6.10 -19.04 -12.58
N LYS A 595 5.41 -18.64 -11.51
CA LYS A 595 4.51 -17.49 -11.54
C LYS A 595 5.24 -16.39 -12.32
N PRO A 596 4.59 -15.71 -13.30
CA PRO A 596 5.10 -14.44 -13.75
C PRO A 596 5.30 -13.62 -12.48
N ALA A 597 6.47 -13.03 -12.29
CA ALA A 597 6.73 -12.14 -11.18
C ALA A 597 5.74 -10.97 -11.29
N GLU A 598 4.59 -11.09 -10.61
CA GLU A 598 3.81 -9.94 -10.21
C GLU A 598 4.75 -9.09 -9.37
N LYS A 599 5.04 -7.89 -9.87
CA LYS A 599 5.73 -6.84 -9.14
C LYS A 599 4.93 -6.55 -7.88
N ALA A 600 5.30 -7.21 -6.79
CA ALA A 600 4.93 -6.80 -5.45
C ALA A 600 5.50 -5.39 -5.24
N LYS A 601 4.59 -4.42 -5.28
CA LYS A 601 4.83 -3.07 -4.78
C LYS A 601 5.25 -3.16 -3.32
N ASN A 602 6.20 -2.29 -2.99
CA ASN A 602 6.65 -1.97 -1.64
C ASN A 602 5.52 -1.93 -0.62
N GLU A 603 5.57 -2.82 0.37
CA GLU A 603 5.08 -2.53 1.72
C GLU A 603 6.27 -2.59 2.68
N SER A 604 6.61 -1.43 3.22
CA SER A 604 7.39 -1.22 4.44
C SER A 604 6.55 -1.67 5.65
N LYS A 605 7.01 -2.28 6.75
CA LYS A 605 8.23 -2.19 7.61
C LYS A 605 8.05 -3.26 8.75
N PRO A 606 9.01 -3.60 9.65
CA PRO A 606 9.80 -2.65 10.42
C PRO A 606 11.30 -2.97 10.53
N ALA A 607 12.03 -1.89 10.85
CA ALA A 607 13.44 -1.87 11.12
C ALA A 607 13.82 -2.78 12.30
N GLY A 608 14.66 -3.77 12.02
CA GLY A 608 15.62 -4.33 12.97
C GLY A 608 17.01 -3.96 12.49
N ASN A 609 17.71 -3.16 13.28
CA ASN A 609 19.12 -2.80 13.10
C ASN A 609 19.98 -4.03 12.76
N ILE A 610 20.81 -3.92 11.73
CA ILE A 610 22.26 -4.20 11.71
C ILE A 610 22.75 -3.80 10.31
N SER A 611 23.66 -2.83 10.25
CA SER A 611 24.41 -2.50 9.02
C SER A 611 25.41 -3.62 8.71
N PRO A 612 25.48 -4.16 7.48
CA PRO A 612 26.64 -4.92 7.03
C PRO A 612 27.56 -3.99 6.22
N ALA A 613 28.83 -3.99 6.61
CA ALA A 613 29.92 -3.35 5.87
C ALA A 613 29.90 -3.74 4.38
N GLU A 614 30.14 -2.75 3.51
CA GLU A 614 30.34 -2.96 2.07
C GLU A 614 31.51 -3.92 1.84
N THR A 615 31.21 -5.18 1.49
CA THR A 615 32.20 -6.11 0.95
C THR A 615 32.58 -5.67 -0.46
N ASP A 616 33.87 -5.44 -0.71
CA ASP A 616 34.44 -5.16 -2.03
C ASP A 616 33.93 -6.19 -3.08
N PRO A 617 33.22 -5.75 -4.13
CA PRO A 617 32.67 -6.62 -5.16
C PRO A 617 33.71 -7.50 -5.87
N ALA A 618 34.95 -7.02 -6.02
CA ALA A 618 36.03 -7.80 -6.64
C ALA A 618 36.50 -8.93 -5.70
N ALA A 619 36.61 -8.66 -4.40
CA ALA A 619 36.90 -9.69 -3.39
C ALA A 619 35.77 -10.73 -3.29
N TYR A 620 34.52 -10.31 -3.43
CA TYR A 620 33.37 -11.21 -3.46
C TYR A 620 33.42 -12.15 -4.67
N PHE A 621 33.69 -11.63 -5.87
CA PHE A 621 33.87 -12.45 -7.08
C PHE A 621 34.95 -13.52 -6.88
N ASN A 622 36.12 -13.12 -6.39
CA ASN A 622 37.27 -14.02 -6.21
C ASN A 622 37.01 -15.16 -5.22
N SER A 623 36.11 -14.98 -4.26
CA SER A 623 35.78 -15.96 -3.22
C SER A 623 34.50 -16.76 -3.47
N HIS A 624 33.64 -16.34 -4.41
CA HIS A 624 32.30 -16.95 -4.58
C HIS A 624 32.00 -17.42 -5.99
N ILE A 625 32.50 -16.78 -7.04
CA ILE A 625 32.00 -16.97 -8.41
C ILE A 625 33.06 -17.57 -9.32
N GLU A 626 32.75 -18.69 -9.94
CA GLU A 626 33.65 -19.38 -10.86
C GLU A 626 33.19 -19.24 -12.30
N LEU A 627 33.96 -18.49 -13.08
CA LEU A 627 33.82 -18.40 -14.53
C LEU A 627 34.97 -19.17 -15.19
N LEU A 628 34.67 -19.95 -16.23
CA LEU A 628 35.68 -20.67 -17.01
C LEU A 628 35.36 -20.68 -18.50
N VAL A 629 36.36 -21.02 -19.30
CA VAL A 629 36.22 -21.23 -20.74
C VAL A 629 35.76 -22.67 -21.01
N ALA A 630 34.68 -22.84 -21.77
CA ALA A 630 34.17 -24.13 -22.22
C ALA A 630 34.02 -24.14 -23.74
N LYS A 631 34.22 -25.30 -24.38
CA LYS A 631 34.05 -25.47 -25.82
C LYS A 631 32.74 -26.17 -26.13
N ILE A 632 31.91 -25.55 -26.97
CA ILE A 632 30.64 -26.15 -27.41
C ILE A 632 30.93 -27.28 -28.41
N GLU A 633 30.59 -28.52 -28.05
CA GLU A 633 30.80 -29.72 -28.87
C GLU A 633 29.55 -30.14 -29.64
N LYS A 634 28.37 -29.84 -29.08
CA LYS A 634 27.07 -30.18 -29.68
C LYS A 634 26.03 -29.14 -29.32
N VAL A 635 25.18 -28.77 -30.28
CA VAL A 635 24.03 -27.88 -30.09
C VAL A 635 22.78 -28.62 -30.57
N GLU A 636 21.75 -28.68 -29.73
CA GLU A 636 20.46 -29.29 -30.08
C GLU A 636 19.31 -28.36 -29.70
N THR A 637 18.19 -28.43 -30.41
CA THR A 637 16.99 -27.68 -30.01
C THR A 637 16.28 -28.39 -28.85
N ASN A 638 15.77 -27.62 -27.88
CA ASN A 638 14.95 -28.20 -26.82
C ASN A 638 13.52 -28.46 -27.36
N PRO A 639 13.02 -29.71 -27.39
CA PRO A 639 11.68 -30.02 -27.90
C PRO A 639 10.53 -29.48 -27.03
N GLN A 640 10.81 -29.03 -25.80
CA GLN A 640 9.85 -28.38 -24.88
C GLN A 640 10.09 -26.86 -24.75
N GLY A 641 11.03 -26.30 -25.51
CA GLY A 641 11.42 -24.88 -25.42
C GLY A 641 11.82 -24.29 -26.78
N ASP A 642 10.88 -23.61 -27.44
CA ASP A 642 11.06 -23.10 -28.81
C ASP A 642 12.16 -22.03 -28.96
N LYS A 643 12.61 -21.44 -27.84
CA LYS A 643 13.69 -20.44 -27.80
C LYS A 643 14.99 -20.98 -27.18
N LEU A 644 15.05 -22.26 -26.82
CA LEU A 644 16.17 -22.82 -26.08
C LEU A 644 17.03 -23.75 -26.95
N TYR A 645 18.34 -23.59 -26.81
CA TYR A 645 19.31 -24.60 -27.17
C TYR A 645 19.68 -25.45 -25.97
N VAL A 646 20.10 -26.69 -26.24
CA VAL A 646 20.76 -27.61 -25.32
C VAL A 646 22.19 -27.78 -25.83
N GLU A 647 23.13 -27.12 -25.18
CA GLU A 647 24.54 -27.17 -25.53
C GLU A 647 25.28 -28.21 -24.68
N THR A 648 25.90 -29.18 -25.35
CA THR A 648 26.89 -30.07 -24.73
C THR A 648 28.27 -29.47 -24.94
N MET A 649 29.01 -29.25 -23.86
CA MET A 649 30.30 -28.59 -23.88
C MET A 649 31.37 -29.32 -23.07
N ASP A 650 32.60 -29.23 -23.55
CA ASP A 650 33.81 -29.59 -22.81
C ASP A 650 34.23 -28.40 -21.95
N ASP A 651 34.19 -28.56 -20.62
CA ASP A 651 34.62 -27.58 -19.64
C ASP A 651 36.01 -27.90 -19.04
N GLY A 652 36.73 -28.87 -19.63
CA GLY A 652 38.02 -29.35 -19.12
C GLY A 652 37.94 -30.35 -17.98
N SER A 653 36.74 -30.70 -17.49
CA SER A 653 36.56 -31.70 -16.41
C SER A 653 36.71 -33.16 -16.88
N GLY A 654 36.76 -33.40 -18.19
CA GLY A 654 36.74 -34.73 -18.79
C GLY A 654 35.34 -35.38 -18.82
N THR A 655 34.30 -34.67 -18.38
CA THR A 655 32.90 -35.08 -18.54
C THR A 655 32.10 -34.03 -19.30
N PRO A 656 31.19 -34.42 -20.21
CA PRO A 656 30.39 -33.45 -20.95
C PRO A 656 29.46 -32.69 -20.00
N ARG A 657 29.51 -31.36 -20.05
CA ARG A 657 28.59 -30.46 -19.34
C ARG A 657 27.43 -30.08 -20.25
N ILE A 658 26.22 -30.04 -19.70
CA ILE A 658 25.01 -29.61 -20.41
C ILE A 658 24.60 -28.24 -19.88
N ILE A 659 24.46 -27.25 -20.76
CA ILE A 659 23.86 -25.95 -20.48
C ILE A 659 22.65 -25.77 -21.40
N GLN A 660 21.66 -25.00 -20.95
CA GLN A 660 20.62 -24.48 -21.83
C GLN A 660 20.69 -22.97 -21.92
N SER A 661 20.79 -22.46 -23.14
CA SER A 661 20.77 -21.03 -23.42
C SER A 661 19.50 -20.59 -24.17
N GLY A 662 19.12 -19.32 -23.98
CA GLY A 662 18.03 -18.66 -24.72
C GLY A 662 18.44 -18.11 -26.08
N LEU A 663 19.54 -18.57 -26.68
CA LEU A 663 20.19 -17.93 -27.82
C LEU A 663 19.53 -18.22 -29.18
N ARG A 664 18.60 -19.19 -29.26
CA ARG A 664 17.97 -19.64 -30.51
C ARG A 664 17.29 -18.53 -31.35
N PRO A 665 16.65 -17.50 -30.77
CA PRO A 665 16.11 -16.38 -31.55
C PRO A 665 17.19 -15.48 -32.17
N TYR A 666 18.43 -15.53 -31.66
CA TYR A 666 19.48 -14.55 -31.95
C TYR A 666 20.65 -15.13 -32.75
N LEU A 667 21.00 -16.41 -32.52
CA LEU A 667 22.14 -17.09 -33.14
C LEU A 667 21.72 -18.44 -33.72
N LYS A 668 22.32 -18.83 -34.84
CA LYS A 668 22.15 -20.17 -35.44
C LYS A 668 23.10 -21.20 -34.81
N GLU A 669 22.78 -22.48 -34.97
CA GLU A 669 23.57 -23.59 -34.41
C GLU A 669 25.03 -23.57 -34.90
N GLU A 670 25.26 -23.20 -36.16
CA GLU A 670 26.60 -23.14 -36.76
C GLU A 670 27.45 -22.00 -36.21
N GLU A 671 26.82 -20.98 -35.62
CA GLU A 671 27.52 -19.83 -35.01
C GLU A 671 28.03 -20.15 -33.60
N LEU A 672 27.44 -21.17 -32.96
CA LEU A 672 27.76 -21.64 -31.61
C LEU A 672 28.77 -22.80 -31.62
N LEU A 673 28.63 -23.72 -32.57
CA LEU A 673 29.41 -24.96 -32.60
C LEU A 673 30.93 -24.68 -32.66
N GLY A 674 31.69 -25.29 -31.76
CA GLY A 674 33.15 -25.18 -31.68
C GLY A 674 33.68 -23.89 -31.05
N LYS A 675 32.82 -22.96 -30.63
CA LYS A 675 33.23 -21.73 -29.93
C LYS A 675 33.72 -22.05 -28.52
N HIS A 676 34.77 -21.33 -28.11
CA HIS A 676 35.27 -21.32 -26.73
C HIS A 676 34.58 -20.17 -25.99
N VAL A 677 33.51 -20.48 -25.28
CA VAL A 677 32.62 -19.54 -24.60
C VAL A 677 32.93 -19.43 -23.11
N ILE A 678 32.51 -18.35 -22.47
CA ILE A 678 32.63 -18.18 -21.02
C ILE A 678 31.34 -18.67 -20.35
N ILE A 679 31.50 -19.51 -19.33
CA ILE A 679 30.38 -20.02 -18.54
C ILE A 679 30.57 -19.74 -17.05
N ALA A 680 29.47 -19.54 -16.33
CA ALA A 680 29.41 -19.63 -14.88
C ALA A 680 29.27 -21.09 -14.45
N ALA A 681 30.36 -21.66 -13.94
CA ALA A 681 30.54 -23.10 -13.76
C ALA A 681 30.06 -23.64 -12.42
N ASN A 682 30.07 -22.80 -11.37
CA ASN A 682 29.65 -23.17 -10.02
C ASN A 682 28.20 -22.75 -9.69
N LEU A 683 27.38 -22.36 -10.67
CA LEU A 683 25.95 -22.20 -10.46
C LEU A 683 25.27 -23.56 -10.17
N ALA A 684 24.38 -23.59 -9.18
CA ALA A 684 23.61 -24.78 -8.85
C ALA A 684 22.77 -25.23 -10.06
N PRO A 685 22.78 -26.54 -10.42
CA PRO A 685 22.03 -27.03 -11.57
C PRO A 685 20.54 -26.69 -11.51
N ARG A 686 19.97 -26.28 -12.65
CA ARG A 686 18.56 -25.93 -12.77
C ARG A 686 17.91 -26.70 -13.91
N LYS A 687 16.75 -27.32 -13.64
CA LYS A 687 15.97 -27.98 -14.67
C LYS A 687 15.13 -26.96 -15.45
N MET A 688 15.43 -26.79 -16.73
CA MET A 688 14.72 -25.89 -17.65
C MET A 688 14.07 -26.73 -18.75
N LYS A 689 12.76 -26.58 -18.94
CA LYS A 689 11.99 -27.28 -19.98
C LYS A 689 12.37 -28.76 -20.17
N GLY A 690 12.50 -29.48 -19.04
CA GLY A 690 12.77 -30.93 -19.04
C GLY A 690 14.24 -31.36 -19.01
N VAL A 691 15.19 -30.50 -19.40
CA VAL A 691 16.64 -30.78 -19.40
C VAL A 691 17.30 -30.07 -18.21
N GLU A 692 18.30 -30.70 -17.58
CA GLU A 692 19.05 -30.11 -16.46
C GLU A 692 20.22 -29.28 -17.01
N SER A 693 20.17 -27.95 -16.83
CA SER A 693 21.28 -27.04 -17.14
C SER A 693 22.23 -26.97 -15.94
N ARG A 694 23.53 -27.20 -16.18
CA ARG A 694 24.59 -27.24 -15.16
C ARG A 694 25.52 -26.05 -15.32
N GLY A 695 24.96 -24.84 -15.28
CA GLY A 695 25.70 -23.59 -15.43
C GLY A 695 24.92 -22.58 -16.27
N MET A 696 25.59 -21.48 -16.59
CA MET A 696 25.06 -20.41 -17.44
C MET A 696 26.14 -20.00 -18.44
N LEU A 697 25.78 -19.84 -19.71
CA LEU A 697 26.66 -19.33 -20.76
C LEU A 697 26.46 -17.82 -20.84
N LEU A 698 27.55 -17.05 -20.77
CA LEU A 698 27.50 -15.59 -20.70
C LEU A 698 27.49 -14.95 -22.09
N ALA A 699 26.57 -14.01 -22.30
CA ALA A 699 26.47 -13.23 -23.52
C ALA A 699 26.09 -11.78 -23.20
N CYS A 700 26.17 -10.90 -24.19
CA CYS A 700 25.78 -9.50 -24.07
C CYS A 700 24.85 -9.11 -25.21
N ASP A 701 23.87 -8.27 -24.92
CA ASP A 701 22.97 -7.70 -25.89
C ASP A 701 23.55 -6.41 -26.48
N TYR A 702 23.26 -6.17 -27.76
CA TYR A 702 23.60 -4.92 -28.42
C TYR A 702 22.57 -4.57 -29.49
N THR A 703 22.45 -3.29 -29.81
CA THR A 703 21.51 -2.81 -30.85
C THR A 703 22.27 -2.49 -32.13
N GLU A 704 21.87 -3.11 -33.24
CA GLU A 704 22.41 -2.85 -34.59
C GLU A 704 21.21 -2.67 -35.54
N ASP A 705 21.15 -1.54 -36.25
CA ASP A 705 20.04 -1.19 -37.15
C ASP A 705 18.65 -1.22 -36.49
N GLY A 706 18.58 -0.81 -35.22
CA GLY A 706 17.33 -0.77 -34.45
C GLY A 706 16.77 -2.14 -34.06
N LYS A 707 17.56 -3.22 -34.22
CA LYS A 707 17.22 -4.57 -33.78
C LYS A 707 18.17 -5.02 -32.68
N GLU A 708 17.61 -5.67 -31.67
CA GLU A 708 18.35 -6.32 -30.59
C GLU A 708 19.06 -7.57 -31.13
N LYS A 709 20.36 -7.67 -30.86
CA LYS A 709 21.24 -8.79 -31.23
C LYS A 709 22.06 -9.20 -30.02
N VAL A 710 22.66 -10.39 -30.09
CA VAL A 710 23.46 -10.96 -29.00
C VAL A 710 24.86 -11.26 -29.50
N GLU A 711 25.86 -10.92 -28.71
CA GLU A 711 27.26 -11.30 -28.90
C GLU A 711 27.75 -12.20 -27.75
N LEU A 712 28.42 -13.29 -28.12
CA LEU A 712 28.99 -14.24 -27.17
C LEU A 712 30.31 -13.73 -26.59
N LEU A 713 30.50 -13.91 -25.29
CA LEU A 713 31.83 -13.79 -24.68
C LEU A 713 32.67 -15.01 -25.05
N THR A 714 33.71 -14.81 -25.85
CA THR A 714 34.57 -15.89 -26.34
C THR A 714 36.05 -15.66 -26.04
N ALA A 715 36.78 -16.75 -25.81
CA ALA A 715 38.22 -16.76 -25.60
C ALA A 715 38.87 -17.88 -26.45
N PRO A 716 38.93 -17.74 -27.79
CA PRO A 716 39.39 -18.79 -28.69
C PRO A 716 40.86 -19.21 -28.50
N TRP A 717 41.65 -18.41 -27.79
CA TRP A 717 43.05 -18.71 -27.46
C TRP A 717 43.24 -19.54 -26.18
N ALA A 718 42.18 -19.73 -25.38
CA ALA A 718 42.23 -20.43 -24.10
C ALA A 718 41.66 -21.85 -24.25
N SER A 719 42.29 -22.84 -23.61
CA SER A 719 41.80 -24.22 -23.60
C SER A 719 40.57 -24.37 -22.68
N PRO A 720 39.67 -25.34 -22.95
CA PRO A 720 38.61 -25.71 -22.02
C PRO A 720 39.11 -25.92 -20.58
N GLY A 721 38.40 -25.37 -19.61
CA GLY A 721 38.77 -25.38 -18.18
C GLY A 721 39.65 -24.21 -17.73
N THR A 722 40.05 -23.31 -18.64
CA THR A 722 40.76 -22.08 -18.25
C THR A 722 39.84 -21.19 -17.41
N VAL A 723 40.22 -20.92 -16.17
CA VAL A 723 39.47 -20.03 -15.24
C VAL A 723 39.66 -18.56 -15.64
N ILE A 724 38.57 -17.79 -15.57
CA ILE A 724 38.61 -16.33 -15.75
C ILE A 724 39.07 -15.67 -14.45
N THR A 725 40.07 -14.81 -14.57
CA THR A 725 40.69 -14.08 -13.44
C THR A 725 40.49 -12.59 -13.62
N LEU A 726 40.51 -11.82 -12.52
CA LEU A 726 40.46 -10.36 -12.57
C LEU A 726 41.86 -9.79 -12.62
N GLU A 727 42.10 -8.81 -13.48
CA GLU A 727 43.36 -8.09 -13.57
C GLU A 727 43.80 -7.57 -12.17
N GLY A 728 45.04 -7.87 -11.79
CA GLY A 728 45.60 -7.46 -10.49
C GLY A 728 44.93 -8.08 -9.26
N SER A 729 44.33 -9.27 -9.38
CA SER A 729 43.73 -10.00 -8.24
C SER A 729 44.20 -11.46 -8.19
N GLU A 730 44.39 -11.99 -6.98
CA GLU A 730 44.70 -13.42 -6.77
C GLU A 730 43.42 -14.25 -6.66
N PRO A 731 43.35 -15.44 -7.29
CA PRO A 731 42.19 -16.32 -7.19
C PRO A 731 42.04 -16.88 -5.76
N GLY A 732 40.83 -16.75 -5.19
CA GLY A 732 40.49 -17.31 -3.88
C GLY A 732 39.85 -18.70 -3.96
N GLU A 733 39.70 -19.36 -2.81
CA GLU A 733 38.96 -20.61 -2.70
C GLU A 733 37.45 -20.33 -2.88
N LYS A 734 36.80 -21.09 -3.77
CA LYS A 734 35.40 -20.88 -4.16
C LYS A 734 34.52 -22.05 -3.73
N PRO A 735 33.25 -21.78 -3.35
CA PRO A 735 32.30 -22.84 -3.02
C PRO A 735 31.96 -23.68 -4.26
N ALA A 736 31.71 -24.97 -4.04
CA ALA A 736 31.38 -25.92 -5.12
C ALA A 736 30.09 -25.58 -5.87
N LYS A 737 29.12 -24.93 -5.20
CA LYS A 737 27.85 -24.47 -5.80
C LYS A 737 27.38 -23.14 -5.18
N ILE A 738 26.84 -22.25 -6.01
CA ILE A 738 26.17 -21.01 -5.63
C ILE A 738 24.77 -20.94 -6.25
N ASP A 739 23.84 -20.26 -5.57
CA ASP A 739 22.55 -19.87 -6.14
C ASP A 739 22.70 -18.64 -7.07
N ILE A 740 21.65 -18.35 -7.85
CA ILE A 740 21.65 -17.23 -8.81
C ILE A 740 21.71 -15.88 -8.10
N ASP A 741 21.13 -15.75 -6.89
CA ASP A 741 21.13 -14.50 -6.14
C ASP A 741 22.55 -14.10 -5.72
N LYS A 742 23.39 -15.08 -5.37
CA LYS A 742 24.82 -14.88 -5.10
C LYS A 742 25.60 -14.48 -6.34
N PHE A 743 25.25 -15.01 -7.51
CA PHE A 743 25.87 -14.64 -8.78
C PHE A 743 25.55 -13.19 -9.16
N CYS A 744 24.29 -12.77 -9.00
CA CYS A 744 23.82 -11.42 -9.32
C CYS A 744 24.34 -10.31 -8.37
N LYS A 745 25.13 -10.65 -7.34
CA LYS A 745 25.77 -9.65 -6.46
C LYS A 745 26.96 -8.92 -7.10
N VAL A 746 27.47 -9.43 -8.21
CA VAL A 746 28.59 -8.83 -8.94
C VAL A 746 28.07 -8.26 -10.27
N SER A 747 28.57 -7.09 -10.65
CA SER A 747 28.27 -6.51 -11.95
C SER A 747 29.18 -7.07 -13.04
N TYR A 748 28.59 -7.51 -14.14
CA TYR A 748 29.26 -7.99 -15.35
C TYR A 748 28.91 -7.06 -16.51
N LYS A 749 29.90 -6.38 -17.10
CA LYS A 749 29.66 -5.38 -18.14
C LYS A 749 30.67 -5.49 -19.25
N ILE A 750 30.31 -5.01 -20.44
CA ILE A 750 31.25 -4.64 -21.47
C ILE A 750 31.53 -3.14 -21.37
N GLN A 751 32.80 -2.77 -21.24
CA GLN A 751 33.23 -1.36 -21.24
C GLN A 751 34.45 -1.21 -22.14
N ASN A 752 34.38 -0.29 -23.10
CA ASN A 752 35.40 -0.11 -24.15
C ASN A 752 35.73 -1.45 -24.84
N HIS A 753 34.71 -2.21 -25.22
CA HIS A 753 34.80 -3.56 -25.81
C HIS A 753 35.51 -4.61 -24.94
N SER A 754 35.78 -4.33 -23.66
CA SER A 754 36.43 -5.27 -22.74
C SER A 754 35.42 -5.80 -21.73
N PHE A 755 35.52 -7.09 -21.40
CA PHE A 755 34.70 -7.70 -20.37
C PHE A 755 35.20 -7.29 -18.98
N VAL A 756 34.38 -6.54 -18.26
CA VAL A 756 34.69 -5.96 -16.94
C VAL A 756 33.79 -6.58 -15.88
N ILE A 757 34.41 -7.07 -14.81
CA ILE A 757 33.74 -7.67 -13.65
C ILE A 757 34.16 -6.88 -12.43
N ALA A 758 33.18 -6.35 -11.67
CA ALA A 758 33.45 -5.51 -10.50
C ALA A 758 34.46 -4.37 -10.76
N GLY A 759 34.42 -3.77 -11.96
CA GLY A 759 35.33 -2.67 -12.35
C GLY A 759 36.74 -3.09 -12.77
N LYS A 760 37.05 -4.40 -12.87
CA LYS A 760 38.35 -4.92 -13.33
C LYS A 760 38.20 -5.74 -14.61
N ASN A 761 39.22 -5.72 -15.48
CA ASN A 761 39.22 -6.52 -16.71
C ASN A 761 39.26 -8.03 -16.39
N ALA A 762 38.40 -8.79 -17.07
CA ALA A 762 38.38 -10.24 -17.03
C ALA A 762 39.41 -10.82 -18.01
N LEU A 763 40.30 -11.68 -17.49
CA LEU A 763 41.40 -12.29 -18.23
C LEU A 763 41.19 -13.80 -18.38
N ALA A 764 41.35 -14.30 -19.59
CA ALA A 764 41.46 -15.73 -19.90
C ALA A 764 42.90 -16.03 -20.36
N ALA A 765 43.60 -16.93 -19.64
CA ALA A 765 45.01 -17.24 -19.88
C ALA A 765 45.91 -15.98 -19.99
N GLY A 766 45.65 -14.98 -19.13
CA GLY A 766 46.42 -13.73 -19.07
C GLY A 766 46.11 -12.70 -20.16
N LYS A 767 45.14 -12.96 -21.06
CA LYS A 767 44.69 -12.00 -22.08
C LYS A 767 43.26 -11.51 -21.78
N PRO A 768 42.95 -10.22 -22.02
CA PRO A 768 41.61 -9.70 -21.79
C PRO A 768 40.59 -10.33 -22.72
N VAL A 769 39.40 -10.60 -22.19
CA VAL A 769 38.24 -11.03 -22.97
C VAL A 769 37.57 -9.79 -23.54
N THR A 770 37.38 -9.75 -24.85
CA THR A 770 36.84 -8.59 -25.56
C THR A 770 35.68 -8.98 -26.48
N THR A 771 34.79 -8.03 -26.74
CA THR A 771 33.71 -8.11 -27.74
C THR A 771 34.09 -7.32 -28.99
N GLN A 772 33.48 -7.62 -30.13
CA GLN A 772 33.71 -6.92 -31.40
C GLN A 772 32.64 -5.86 -31.68
N LYS A 773 31.40 -6.10 -31.26
CA LYS A 773 30.25 -5.25 -31.60
C LYS A 773 29.60 -4.63 -30.38
N ALA A 774 29.42 -5.40 -29.32
CA ALA A 774 28.83 -4.94 -28.08
C ALA A 774 29.80 -4.00 -27.34
N ASP A 775 29.29 -2.87 -26.84
CA ASP A 775 30.00 -1.95 -25.96
C ASP A 775 29.01 -1.24 -25.03
N ASN A 776 29.45 -0.88 -23.82
CA ASN A 776 28.65 -0.21 -22.79
C ASN A 776 27.30 -0.90 -22.48
N CYS A 777 27.30 -2.23 -22.45
CA CYS A 777 26.14 -3.07 -22.14
C CYS A 777 26.42 -3.95 -20.91
N ASP A 778 25.35 -4.49 -20.32
CA ASP A 778 25.46 -5.48 -19.26
C ASP A 778 25.65 -6.89 -19.89
N VAL A 779 26.24 -7.81 -19.13
CA VAL A 779 26.45 -9.20 -19.52
C VAL A 779 25.49 -10.06 -18.69
N GLU A 780 24.73 -10.91 -19.37
CA GLU A 780 23.71 -11.79 -18.78
C GLU A 780 24.03 -13.28 -18.94
#